data_AF-A0A969ZBM0-F1
#
_entry.id   AF-A0A969ZBM0-F1
#
_cell.length_a   1.000
_cell.length_b   1.000
_cell.length_c   1.000
_cell.angle_alpha   90.00
_cell.angle_beta   90.00
_cell.angle_gamma   90.00
#
_symmetry.space_group_name_H-M   'P 1'
#
loop_
_entity.id
_entity.type
_entity.pdbx_description
1 polymer ?
#
loop_
_entity_poly.entity_id
_entity_poly.type
_entity_poly.pdbx_seq_one_letter_code
_entity_poly.pdbx_strand_id
1 'polypeptide(L)'
;MKAEIISVGDEVLRGDVENVDTSYLSMRLIDLGFSVERHTSVGDNETDIKFAVTSALERSRVIVITGGLGPTIDDMTRKSVAKAVDRKLIFNKDIADNLEKWFSNRGYKITENNFRQAMVIEGAELLSNENGTAPGLYLNYEKSTIILLPGPPRELIPMFENEVVPKLELLTDSDSYLITMNTFGIGESALEEELKDLLYAENPSAALYAKTGEVQIRITARESDAQNAMIKANELESKIKHRLGSFLYSEGKKSLPDVVVDLLRMSGAKVAVAESCTGGMVSQMLTDIPGSSEVFDYGIVSYGDWIKEKKLFVNKKSIKKYSSVSGKVAEEMAKGVMKEGKADYGIAVTGIAGPGRGDYDSDEVGLVYIAVADKNGTYVKEFHFGDRGREFIRIISAKNAFDMLRRLILGLEIIGINTESSKNIKSNKKIDREIKSNKKSLFVLLVLTLVLASFSTAYFYKRNNFDFTDDTDMKIKTLSDRSGSSLSDNPSLRDLLAMNPDTVGWLELPKIFGHAVVRWNGENKQNLMLDERIDLSDECYNIVIYEEVLDTEQSDFSRYLELEFLNNNKTLSFESILFKKREYVVVSVYESSKNKYHGEYPELFDKTEFEDTTELRDFIIDLKLRSRFETNVDIVTGDRFLTLISQGENEDNDRTVIILRELRRNEIASFDDAIVSDGISNTGAWYDENKKLKSEVEAEIKAWNDWLTDNNSRLFNLDLDGLNDIVRELTGGEKPAIGETGSEENLIDGSAQTVPGTEKPTSNSTTTSPPETGGTSPPSTPNLPDTPPTAGEEITVTSYSTGRKISGTPTDIVSMIVEAEVGPSFNPEAIKAQAVAVITYLKYSYRTDSAPKMPLLSASPTVKNLVSEVIDTAMYYNGSVIFSPYCSSMAGRSNGSGEVWSQSLPYLVSVESVHDSKLSNYNVKYTYSKEEMKKTLEDYYEIQLSDTPENWIGILDYTSGGYVGNMSIDGQYQTTGSRFRSNCMHIRSAAFTCEYNAETGMFTIITSGYGHGVGMSQYGANFYAKYDGWDYKTILRHYYRGVEFKESGW
;
A
#
# COMPACT_ATOMS: atom_id res chain seq x y z
N MET A 1 12.24 3.93 -33.45
CA MET A 1 12.93 2.80 -32.79
C MET A 1 12.38 2.56 -31.39
N LYS A 2 12.47 1.32 -30.85
CA LYS A 2 11.97 0.99 -29.50
C LYS A 2 13.05 1.21 -28.42
N ALA A 3 12.67 1.85 -27.33
CA ALA A 3 13.46 1.99 -26.12
C ALA A 3 12.76 1.32 -24.93
N GLU A 4 13.54 0.82 -23.98
CA GLU A 4 13.04 0.19 -22.75
C GLU A 4 13.81 0.72 -21.55
N ILE A 5 13.10 0.97 -20.46
CA ILE A 5 13.66 1.51 -19.23
C ILE A 5 13.63 0.42 -18.17
N ILE A 6 14.78 0.16 -17.54
CA ILE A 6 14.90 -0.75 -16.41
C ILE A 6 15.31 0.07 -15.19
N SER A 7 14.43 0.14 -14.19
CA SER A 7 14.71 0.77 -12.91
C SER A 7 15.20 -0.31 -11.94
N VAL A 8 16.37 -0.12 -11.35
CA VAL A 8 16.96 -1.03 -10.37
C VAL A 8 16.92 -0.34 -9.01
N GLY A 9 16.29 -0.99 -8.04
CA GLY A 9 16.24 -0.52 -6.66
C GLY A 9 15.11 -1.18 -5.91
N ASP A 10 15.41 -1.85 -4.79
CA ASP A 10 14.35 -2.43 -3.96
C ASP A 10 13.40 -1.34 -3.42
N GLU A 11 13.91 -0.13 -3.17
CA GLU A 11 13.12 1.04 -2.75
C GLU A 11 12.09 1.47 -3.80
N VAL A 12 12.39 1.26 -5.09
CA VAL A 12 11.47 1.52 -6.19
C VAL A 12 10.37 0.47 -6.21
N LEU A 13 10.71 -0.81 -5.99
CA LEU A 13 9.73 -1.90 -5.94
C LEU A 13 8.80 -1.83 -4.73
N ARG A 14 9.32 -1.39 -3.58
CA ARG A 14 8.54 -1.21 -2.36
C ARG A 14 7.67 0.06 -2.38
N GLY A 15 7.96 0.98 -3.31
CA GLY A 15 7.27 2.27 -3.42
C GLY A 15 7.73 3.30 -2.38
N ASP A 16 8.90 3.06 -1.78
CA ASP A 16 9.54 3.94 -0.79
C ASP A 16 9.93 5.28 -1.42
N VAL A 17 10.29 5.23 -2.70
CA VAL A 17 10.55 6.37 -3.57
C VAL A 17 9.64 6.27 -4.78
N GLU A 18 9.02 7.38 -5.16
CA GLU A 18 8.36 7.47 -6.45
C GLU A 18 9.39 7.29 -7.57
N ASN A 19 9.08 6.47 -8.56
CA ASN A 19 9.95 6.24 -9.72
C ASN A 19 9.91 7.42 -10.71
N VAL A 20 10.34 8.58 -10.23
CA VAL A 20 10.41 9.82 -11.01
C VAL A 20 11.43 9.73 -12.14
N ASP A 21 12.47 8.90 -11.99
CA ASP A 21 13.49 8.64 -13.00
C ASP A 21 12.87 8.08 -14.28
N THR A 22 12.06 7.02 -14.15
CA THR A 22 11.40 6.39 -15.29
C THR A 22 10.46 7.35 -15.98
N SER A 23 9.73 8.17 -15.22
CA SER A 23 8.86 9.21 -15.78
C SER A 23 9.64 10.23 -16.62
N TYR A 24 10.75 10.75 -16.07
CA TYR A 24 11.62 11.68 -16.78
C TYR A 24 12.26 11.05 -18.02
N LEU A 25 12.87 9.87 -17.88
CA LEU A 25 13.53 9.16 -18.98
C LEU A 25 12.55 8.81 -20.09
N SER A 26 11.33 8.38 -19.76
CA SER A 26 10.31 8.05 -20.75
C SER A 26 9.92 9.29 -21.56
N MET A 27 9.62 10.41 -20.88
CA MET A 27 9.31 11.67 -21.54
C MET A 27 10.45 12.12 -22.47
N ARG A 28 11.70 12.04 -22.00
CA ARG A 28 12.86 12.48 -22.78
C ARG A 28 13.23 11.56 -23.92
N LEU A 29 13.09 10.23 -23.78
CA LEU A 29 13.29 9.29 -24.88
C LEU A 29 12.24 9.49 -25.98
N ILE A 30 10.99 9.77 -25.61
CA ILE A 30 9.93 10.08 -26.59
C ILE A 30 10.23 11.40 -27.31
N ASP A 31 10.70 12.42 -26.59
CA ASP A 31 11.13 13.68 -27.20
C ASP A 31 12.28 13.50 -28.21
N LEU A 32 13.11 12.47 -28.04
CA LEU A 32 14.17 12.11 -28.99
C LEU A 32 13.66 11.22 -30.14
N GLY A 33 12.38 10.88 -30.19
CA GLY A 33 11.79 10.06 -31.25
C GLY A 33 11.82 8.54 -31.00
N PHE A 34 12.13 8.09 -29.78
CA PHE A 34 12.01 6.69 -29.41
C PHE A 34 10.59 6.35 -28.92
N SER A 35 10.15 5.12 -29.21
CA SER A 35 8.91 4.57 -28.64
C SER A 35 9.26 3.80 -27.38
N VAL A 36 8.77 4.26 -26.23
CA VAL A 36 8.92 3.56 -24.95
C VAL A 36 7.67 2.73 -24.71
N GLU A 37 7.79 1.41 -24.87
CA GLU A 37 6.64 0.48 -24.77
C GLU A 37 6.58 -0.25 -23.44
N ARG A 38 7.70 -0.32 -22.72
CA ARG A 38 7.81 -1.03 -21.44
C ARG A 38 8.75 -0.31 -20.50
N HIS A 39 8.36 -0.32 -19.22
CA HIS A 39 9.23 -0.07 -18.10
C HIS A 39 9.27 -1.35 -17.26
N THR A 40 10.45 -1.73 -16.80
CA THR A 40 10.62 -2.85 -15.87
C THR A 40 11.29 -2.33 -14.62
N SER A 41 10.67 -2.50 -13.46
CA SER A 41 11.36 -2.27 -12.18
C SER A 41 11.81 -3.61 -11.63
N VAL A 42 13.05 -3.69 -11.15
CA VAL A 42 13.63 -4.88 -10.53
C VAL A 42 14.33 -4.51 -9.24
N GLY A 43 14.42 -5.47 -8.32
CA GLY A 43 15.15 -5.29 -7.08
C GLY A 43 16.66 -5.33 -7.31
N ASP A 44 17.42 -5.12 -6.24
CA ASP A 44 18.88 -5.16 -6.21
C ASP A 44 19.41 -6.62 -6.23
N ASN A 45 18.83 -7.44 -7.11
CA ASN A 45 19.14 -8.85 -7.27
C ASN A 45 19.81 -9.11 -8.62
N GLU A 46 20.94 -9.81 -8.59
CA GLU A 46 21.72 -10.11 -9.80
C GLU A 46 20.90 -10.88 -10.86
N THR A 47 20.08 -11.82 -10.42
CA THR A 47 19.27 -12.69 -11.29
C THR A 47 18.19 -11.90 -11.99
N ASP A 48 17.48 -11.04 -11.25
CA ASP A 48 16.37 -10.25 -11.77
C ASP A 48 16.87 -9.18 -12.74
N ILE A 49 17.95 -8.47 -12.40
CA ILE A 49 18.58 -7.50 -13.29
C ILE A 49 19.05 -8.21 -14.57
N LYS A 50 19.71 -9.36 -14.45
CA LYS A 50 20.17 -10.12 -15.62
C LYS A 50 18.99 -10.56 -16.50
N PHE A 51 17.91 -11.06 -15.90
CA PHE A 51 16.72 -11.51 -16.62
C PHE A 51 16.04 -10.35 -17.34
N ALA A 52 15.86 -9.20 -16.68
CA ALA A 52 15.29 -8.01 -17.27
C ALA A 52 16.12 -7.49 -18.46
N VAL A 53 17.45 -7.41 -18.29
CA VAL A 53 18.36 -6.97 -19.36
C VAL A 53 18.34 -7.94 -20.54
N THR A 54 18.41 -9.24 -20.28
CA THR A 54 18.37 -10.28 -21.34
C THR A 54 17.06 -10.21 -22.11
N SER A 55 15.94 -10.07 -21.40
CA SER A 55 14.61 -9.94 -22.00
C SER A 55 14.48 -8.67 -22.86
N ALA A 56 15.03 -7.54 -22.39
CA ALA A 56 14.99 -6.28 -23.13
C ALA A 56 15.85 -6.33 -24.41
N LEU A 57 16.99 -7.03 -24.39
CA LEU A 57 17.88 -7.19 -25.55
C LEU A 57 17.21 -7.85 -26.77
N GLU A 58 16.23 -8.73 -26.55
CA GLU A 58 15.53 -9.39 -27.65
C GLU A 58 14.74 -8.41 -28.54
N ARG A 59 14.21 -7.34 -27.93
CA ARG A 59 13.13 -6.52 -28.49
C ARG A 59 13.41 -5.01 -28.57
N SER A 60 14.41 -4.50 -27.85
CA SER A 60 14.65 -3.07 -27.68
C SER A 60 15.99 -2.64 -28.28
N ARG A 61 15.99 -1.54 -29.04
CA ARG A 61 17.18 -0.96 -29.68
C ARG A 61 18.02 -0.15 -28.70
N VAL A 62 17.35 0.48 -27.74
CA VAL A 62 17.94 1.26 -26.65
C VAL A 62 17.40 0.73 -25.33
N ILE A 63 18.29 0.46 -24.38
CA ILE A 63 17.95 -0.02 -23.04
C ILE A 63 18.60 0.94 -22.05
N VAL A 64 17.79 1.68 -21.30
CA VAL A 64 18.28 2.61 -20.27
C VAL A 64 18.03 1.99 -18.90
N ILE A 65 19.10 1.81 -18.14
CA ILE A 65 19.08 1.23 -16.81
C ILE A 65 19.45 2.32 -15.81
N THR A 66 18.61 2.56 -14.81
CA THR A 66 18.87 3.51 -13.72
C THR A 66 18.96 2.78 -12.38
N GLY A 67 19.85 3.22 -11.50
CA GLY A 67 20.02 2.67 -10.14
C GLY A 67 21.09 1.58 -10.02
N GLY A 68 21.53 1.32 -8.78
CA GLY A 68 22.52 0.28 -8.45
C GLY A 68 23.95 0.52 -8.99
N LEU A 69 24.39 1.78 -9.16
CA LEU A 69 25.75 2.15 -9.60
C LEU A 69 26.68 2.64 -8.48
N GLY A 70 26.18 2.70 -7.24
CA GLY A 70 26.92 3.18 -6.08
C GLY A 70 28.00 2.21 -5.59
N PRO A 71 28.59 2.51 -4.41
CA PRO A 71 29.69 1.74 -3.84
C PRO A 71 29.25 0.59 -2.91
N THR A 72 27.95 0.40 -2.67
CA THR A 72 27.46 -0.54 -1.64
C THR A 72 27.51 -1.99 -2.14
N ILE A 73 27.06 -2.92 -1.30
CA ILE A 73 26.98 -4.36 -1.66
C ILE A 73 25.79 -4.61 -2.58
N ASP A 74 24.73 -3.84 -2.43
CA ASP A 74 23.48 -4.00 -3.16
C ASP A 74 23.56 -3.35 -4.56
N ASP A 75 24.55 -2.46 -4.78
CA ASP A 75 24.87 -1.87 -6.09
C ASP A 75 25.45 -2.90 -7.08
N MET A 76 24.56 -3.70 -7.67
CA MET A 76 24.91 -4.87 -8.48
C MET A 76 24.74 -4.64 -9.98
N THR A 77 24.17 -3.51 -10.42
CA THR A 77 23.77 -3.26 -11.81
C THR A 77 24.91 -3.51 -12.81
N ARG A 78 26.11 -2.95 -12.58
CA ARG A 78 27.25 -3.14 -13.50
C ARG A 78 27.65 -4.60 -13.64
N LYS A 79 27.66 -5.35 -12.53
CA LYS A 79 28.02 -6.76 -12.48
C LYS A 79 26.97 -7.62 -13.17
N SER A 80 25.69 -7.35 -12.92
CA SER A 80 24.57 -8.06 -13.53
C SER A 80 24.50 -7.85 -15.03
N VAL A 81 24.66 -6.60 -15.49
CA VAL A 81 24.70 -6.27 -16.92
C VAL A 81 25.89 -6.95 -17.59
N ALA A 82 27.10 -6.88 -16.99
CA ALA A 82 28.29 -7.55 -17.53
C ALA A 82 28.05 -9.06 -17.74
N LYS A 83 27.37 -9.72 -16.79
CA LYS A 83 26.96 -11.13 -16.91
C LYS A 83 25.85 -11.38 -17.94
N ALA A 84 24.96 -10.42 -18.16
CA ALA A 84 23.91 -10.53 -19.17
C ALA A 84 24.49 -10.49 -20.60
N VAL A 85 25.53 -9.68 -20.81
CA VAL A 85 26.20 -9.51 -22.11
C VAL A 85 27.48 -10.33 -22.30
N ASP A 86 27.77 -11.25 -21.37
CA ASP A 86 28.99 -12.07 -21.33
C ASP A 86 30.30 -11.25 -21.51
N ARG A 87 30.42 -10.14 -20.76
CA ARG A 87 31.60 -9.26 -20.73
C ARG A 87 32.23 -9.24 -19.35
N LYS A 88 33.54 -8.97 -19.29
CA LYS A 88 34.27 -8.84 -18.02
C LYS A 88 34.07 -7.44 -17.43
N LEU A 89 34.12 -7.33 -16.09
CA LEU A 89 34.34 -6.06 -15.41
C LEU A 89 35.84 -5.81 -15.29
N ILE A 90 36.30 -4.66 -15.78
CA ILE A 90 37.69 -4.21 -15.74
C ILE A 90 37.84 -3.03 -14.77
N PHE A 91 38.90 -3.02 -13.99
CA PHE A 91 39.21 -1.91 -13.09
C PHE A 91 39.82 -0.74 -13.86
N ASN A 92 39.22 0.44 -13.77
CA ASN A 92 39.72 1.65 -14.41
C ASN A 92 40.43 2.56 -13.39
N LYS A 93 41.75 2.67 -13.54
CA LYS A 93 42.59 3.45 -12.63
C LYS A 93 42.28 4.96 -12.66
N ASP A 94 41.93 5.52 -13.81
CA ASP A 94 41.65 6.96 -13.90
C ASP A 94 40.39 7.35 -13.11
N ILE A 95 39.38 6.46 -13.08
CA ILE A 95 38.18 6.65 -12.25
C ILE A 95 38.56 6.57 -10.77
N ALA A 96 39.38 5.59 -10.37
CA ALA A 96 39.85 5.45 -9.01
C ALA A 96 40.65 6.69 -8.54
N ASP A 97 41.58 7.18 -9.37
CA ASP A 97 42.39 8.38 -9.08
C ASP A 97 41.50 9.64 -8.97
N ASN A 98 40.43 9.74 -9.78
CA ASN A 98 39.47 10.84 -9.69
C ASN A 98 38.57 10.74 -8.46
N LEU A 99 38.16 9.54 -8.05
CA LEU A 99 37.44 9.31 -6.80
C LEU A 99 38.29 9.74 -5.60
N GLU A 100 39.56 9.33 -5.55
CA GLU A 100 40.48 9.75 -4.49
C GLU A 100 40.56 11.28 -4.39
N LYS A 101 40.73 11.97 -5.52
CA LYS A 101 40.73 13.44 -5.57
C LYS A 101 39.40 14.04 -5.11
N TRP A 102 38.28 13.44 -5.51
CA TRP A 102 36.94 13.92 -5.17
C TRP A 102 36.69 13.88 -3.65
N PHE A 103 37.11 12.81 -2.98
CA PHE A 103 37.03 12.65 -1.53
C PHE A 103 38.05 13.55 -0.81
N SER A 104 39.30 13.59 -1.28
CA SER A 104 40.36 14.41 -0.65
C SER A 104 40.03 15.90 -0.67
N ASN A 105 39.47 16.40 -1.78
CA ASN A 105 39.08 17.81 -1.92
C ASN A 105 37.96 18.22 -0.96
N ARG A 106 37.19 17.26 -0.44
CA ARG A 106 36.10 17.47 0.53
C ARG A 106 36.51 17.13 1.97
N GLY A 107 37.79 16.80 2.21
CA GLY A 107 38.32 16.48 3.53
C GLY A 107 37.95 15.09 4.04
N TYR A 108 37.45 14.21 3.17
CA TYR A 108 37.09 12.84 3.52
C TYR A 108 38.17 11.86 3.06
N LYS A 109 38.38 10.81 3.86
CA LYS A 109 39.20 9.66 3.47
C LYS A 109 38.33 8.67 2.70
N ILE A 110 38.73 8.32 1.48
CA ILE A 110 38.05 7.30 0.68
C ILE A 110 38.14 5.92 1.35
N THR A 111 37.09 5.10 1.24
CA THR A 111 37.05 3.71 1.70
C THR A 111 37.12 2.74 0.53
N GLU A 112 37.56 1.50 0.78
CA GLU A 112 37.87 0.54 -0.29
C GLU A 112 36.66 0.19 -1.17
N ASN A 113 35.46 0.16 -0.59
CA ASN A 113 34.22 -0.09 -1.31
C ASN A 113 33.92 0.96 -2.40
N ASN A 114 34.38 2.21 -2.26
CA ASN A 114 34.20 3.23 -3.31
C ASN A 114 34.90 2.86 -4.62
N PHE A 115 36.00 2.09 -4.56
CA PHE A 115 36.69 1.64 -5.75
C PHE A 115 35.87 0.66 -6.60
N ARG A 116 34.76 0.11 -6.10
CA ARG A 116 33.80 -0.64 -6.92
C ARG A 116 33.20 0.23 -8.03
N GLN A 117 33.06 1.53 -7.78
CA GLN A 117 32.61 2.52 -8.76
C GLN A 117 33.65 2.75 -9.89
N ALA A 118 34.85 2.21 -9.76
CA ALA A 118 35.88 2.18 -10.82
C ALA A 118 35.85 0.89 -11.68
N MET A 119 34.94 -0.06 -11.39
CA MET A 119 34.74 -1.25 -12.23
C MET A 119 33.85 -0.91 -13.43
N VAL A 120 34.34 -1.16 -14.63
CA VAL A 120 33.71 -0.80 -15.91
C VAL A 120 33.48 -2.06 -16.74
N ILE A 121 32.38 -2.14 -17.48
CA ILE A 121 32.13 -3.28 -18.38
C ILE A 121 33.08 -3.17 -19.57
N GLU A 122 33.77 -4.26 -19.90
CA GLU A 122 34.68 -4.32 -21.05
C GLU A 122 33.97 -3.87 -22.34
N GLY A 123 34.53 -2.84 -22.99
CA GLY A 123 33.97 -2.23 -24.20
C GLY A 123 32.94 -1.12 -23.98
N ALA A 124 32.61 -0.79 -22.71
CA ALA A 124 31.75 0.35 -22.41
C ALA A 124 32.53 1.68 -22.45
N GLU A 125 31.90 2.71 -23.00
CA GLU A 125 32.31 4.09 -22.89
C GLU A 125 31.83 4.67 -21.55
N LEU A 126 32.62 5.57 -20.96
CA LEU A 126 32.27 6.24 -19.70
C LEU A 126 31.37 7.44 -19.97
N LEU A 127 30.35 7.61 -19.13
CA LEU A 127 29.52 8.81 -19.06
C LEU A 127 29.92 9.59 -17.81
N SER A 128 30.32 10.85 -17.99
CA SER A 128 30.84 11.67 -16.90
C SER A 128 29.76 12.01 -15.87
N ASN A 129 30.07 11.89 -14.59
CA ASN A 129 29.20 12.31 -13.49
C ASN A 129 29.82 13.49 -12.73
N GLU A 130 29.43 14.71 -13.07
CA GLU A 130 29.93 15.92 -12.38
C GLU A 130 29.25 16.14 -11.02
N ASN A 131 28.08 15.53 -10.81
CA ASN A 131 27.22 15.76 -9.65
C ASN A 131 27.31 14.63 -8.60
N GLY A 132 28.16 13.64 -8.84
CA GLY A 132 28.30 12.46 -7.99
C GLY A 132 29.61 11.72 -8.20
N THR A 133 29.69 10.51 -7.67
CA THR A 133 30.92 9.68 -7.68
C THR A 133 30.83 8.49 -8.64
N ALA A 134 29.63 8.01 -8.96
CA ALA A 134 29.44 6.89 -9.86
C ALA A 134 29.34 7.35 -11.32
N PRO A 135 30.32 7.07 -12.19
CA PRO A 135 30.15 7.32 -13.62
C PRO A 135 29.09 6.39 -14.21
N GLY A 136 28.35 6.89 -15.20
CA GLY A 136 27.48 6.07 -16.03
C GLY A 136 28.28 5.29 -17.07
N LEU A 137 27.64 4.32 -17.73
CA LEU A 137 28.25 3.51 -18.79
C LEU A 137 27.39 3.50 -20.04
N TYR A 138 28.02 3.59 -21.22
CA TYR A 138 27.37 3.46 -22.52
C TYR A 138 28.00 2.30 -23.28
N LEU A 139 27.21 1.27 -23.58
CA LEU A 139 27.68 0.03 -24.19
C LEU A 139 26.89 -0.29 -25.46
N ASN A 140 27.59 -0.38 -26.59
CA ASN A 140 27.03 -0.97 -27.80
C ASN A 140 27.18 -2.49 -27.75
N TYR A 141 26.05 -3.21 -27.80
CA TYR A 141 26.01 -4.66 -27.73
C TYR A 141 25.10 -5.21 -28.82
N GLU A 142 25.69 -5.92 -29.79
CA GLU A 142 25.00 -6.43 -30.98
C GLU A 142 24.19 -5.33 -31.70
N LYS A 143 22.87 -5.49 -31.79
CA LYS A 143 21.93 -4.52 -32.38
C LYS A 143 21.45 -3.48 -31.39
N SER A 144 21.80 -3.56 -30.10
CA SER A 144 21.24 -2.75 -29.03
C SER A 144 22.28 -1.85 -28.36
N THR A 145 21.82 -0.75 -27.79
CA THR A 145 22.63 0.17 -26.99
C THR A 145 22.13 0.13 -25.55
N ILE A 146 23.01 -0.23 -24.62
CA ILE A 146 22.71 -0.33 -23.19
C ILE A 146 23.36 0.86 -22.48
N ILE A 147 22.58 1.59 -21.69
CA ILE A 147 23.00 2.80 -21.00
C ILE A 147 22.74 2.61 -19.51
N LEU A 148 23.75 2.79 -18.66
CA LEU A 148 23.65 2.70 -17.21
C LEU A 148 23.80 4.10 -16.62
N LEU A 149 22.81 4.51 -15.83
CA LEU A 149 22.71 5.82 -15.17
C LEU A 149 22.59 5.66 -13.65
N PRO A 150 23.06 6.64 -12.87
CA PRO A 150 22.87 6.64 -11.43
C PRO A 150 21.39 6.85 -11.07
N GLY A 151 20.95 6.34 -9.92
CA GLY A 151 19.56 6.49 -9.45
C GLY A 151 19.16 7.89 -8.96
N PRO A 152 20.02 8.67 -8.27
CA PRO A 152 19.60 10.00 -7.81
C PRO A 152 19.29 10.96 -8.99
N PRO A 153 18.11 11.61 -9.05
CA PRO A 153 17.74 12.50 -10.15
C PRO A 153 18.73 13.65 -10.40
N ARG A 154 19.34 14.17 -9.33
CA ARG A 154 20.36 15.23 -9.41
C ARG A 154 21.64 14.82 -10.16
N GLU A 155 21.88 13.53 -10.30
CA GLU A 155 23.00 12.93 -11.04
C GLU A 155 22.52 12.40 -12.40
N LEU A 156 21.36 11.72 -12.41
CA LEU A 156 20.78 11.13 -13.62
C LEU A 156 20.44 12.17 -14.68
N ILE A 157 19.66 13.19 -14.33
CA ILE A 157 19.14 14.18 -15.28
C ILE A 157 20.27 14.91 -16.01
N PRO A 158 21.26 15.52 -15.34
CA PRO A 158 22.35 16.20 -16.04
C PRO A 158 23.22 15.23 -16.85
N MET A 159 23.48 14.01 -16.36
CA MET A 159 24.23 13.02 -17.12
C MET A 159 23.48 12.59 -18.38
N PHE A 160 22.17 12.38 -18.28
CA PHE A 160 21.35 12.02 -19.43
C PHE A 160 21.33 13.13 -20.48
N GLU A 161 21.07 14.38 -20.09
CA GLU A 161 21.03 15.50 -21.04
C GLU A 161 22.40 15.82 -21.65
N ASN A 162 23.49 15.76 -20.88
CA ASN A 162 24.80 16.20 -21.36
C ASN A 162 25.56 15.09 -22.10
N GLU A 163 25.45 13.84 -21.66
CA GLU A 163 26.29 12.74 -22.16
C GLU A 163 25.50 11.75 -23.04
N VAL A 164 24.23 11.49 -22.73
CA VAL A 164 23.42 10.45 -23.41
C VAL A 164 22.64 11.02 -24.58
N VAL A 165 21.95 12.16 -24.40
CA VAL A 165 21.13 12.79 -25.45
C VAL A 165 21.93 13.00 -26.74
N PRO A 166 23.14 13.60 -26.75
CA PRO A 166 23.90 13.80 -27.98
C PRO A 166 24.23 12.50 -28.72
N LYS A 167 24.37 11.38 -27.98
CA LYS A 167 24.65 10.06 -28.54
C LYS A 167 23.38 9.41 -29.11
N LEU A 168 22.24 9.58 -28.44
CA LEU A 168 20.96 9.03 -28.89
C LEU A 168 20.42 9.76 -30.12
N GLU A 169 20.66 11.06 -30.26
CA GLU A 169 20.31 11.84 -31.47
C GLU A 169 21.02 11.29 -32.73
N LEU A 170 22.21 10.70 -32.60
CA LEU A 170 22.91 10.05 -33.70
C LEU A 170 22.32 8.68 -34.07
N LEU A 171 21.53 8.07 -33.18
CA LEU A 171 20.88 6.79 -33.41
C LEU A 171 19.51 6.94 -34.05
N THR A 172 18.85 8.09 -33.89
CA THR A 172 17.53 8.37 -34.45
C THR A 172 17.64 8.70 -35.93
N ASP A 173 16.79 8.07 -36.74
CA ASP A 173 16.76 8.33 -38.17
C ASP A 173 16.46 9.82 -38.42
N SER A 174 17.21 10.42 -39.34
CA SER A 174 17.12 11.84 -39.75
C SER A 174 15.85 12.17 -40.53
N ASP A 175 14.79 11.40 -40.31
CA ASP A 175 13.58 11.32 -41.13
C ASP A 175 12.34 11.72 -40.30
N SER A 176 12.51 12.13 -39.04
CA SER A 176 11.41 12.56 -38.17
C SER A 176 11.64 13.95 -37.58
N TYR A 177 10.55 14.69 -37.38
CA TYR A 177 10.56 16.02 -36.77
C TYR A 177 9.44 16.14 -35.74
N LEU A 178 9.79 16.64 -34.54
CA LEU A 178 8.90 16.72 -33.38
C LEU A 178 8.68 18.18 -32.96
N ILE A 179 7.41 18.56 -32.80
CA ILE A 179 7.03 19.86 -32.23
C ILE A 179 6.19 19.63 -30.98
N THR A 180 6.49 20.36 -29.92
CA THR A 180 5.72 20.36 -28.68
C THR A 180 5.09 21.73 -28.47
N MET A 181 3.82 21.76 -28.09
CA MET A 181 3.07 22.97 -27.76
C MET A 181 2.36 22.78 -26.43
N ASN A 182 2.25 23.84 -25.62
CA ASN A 182 1.61 23.75 -24.30
C ASN A 182 0.48 24.77 -24.17
N THR A 183 -0.67 24.28 -23.67
CA THR A 183 -1.88 25.08 -23.49
C THR A 183 -2.25 25.18 -22.01
N PHE A 184 -2.89 26.30 -21.65
CA PHE A 184 -3.45 26.52 -20.32
C PHE A 184 -4.83 27.17 -20.42
N GLY A 185 -5.75 26.75 -19.56
CA GLY A 185 -7.13 27.29 -19.52
C GLY A 185 -8.12 26.60 -20.46
N ILE A 186 -7.72 25.52 -21.14
CA ILE A 186 -8.59 24.61 -21.89
C ILE A 186 -8.31 23.17 -21.43
N GLY A 187 -9.37 22.41 -21.12
CA GLY A 187 -9.26 21.01 -20.72
C GLY A 187 -9.07 20.07 -21.91
N GLU A 188 -8.57 18.85 -21.66
CA GLU A 188 -8.23 17.88 -22.71
C GLU A 188 -9.40 17.57 -23.64
N SER A 189 -10.58 17.22 -23.11
CA SER A 189 -11.74 16.89 -23.95
C SER A 189 -12.21 18.06 -24.82
N ALA A 190 -12.13 19.29 -24.31
CA ALA A 190 -12.48 20.49 -25.08
C ALA A 190 -11.43 20.77 -26.16
N LEU A 191 -10.15 20.53 -25.85
CA LEU A 191 -9.06 20.65 -26.80
C LEU A 191 -9.15 19.60 -27.92
N GLU A 192 -9.49 18.35 -27.57
CA GLU A 192 -9.69 17.27 -28.54
C GLU A 192 -10.81 17.61 -29.51
N GLU A 193 -11.97 18.06 -29.01
CA GLU A 193 -13.10 18.42 -29.87
C GLU A 193 -12.77 19.63 -30.78
N GLU A 194 -12.02 20.63 -30.28
CA GLU A 194 -11.57 21.79 -31.07
C GLU A 194 -10.56 21.40 -32.17
N LEU A 195 -9.74 20.37 -31.93
CA LEU A 195 -8.66 19.93 -32.83
C LEU A 195 -8.96 18.62 -33.56
N LYS A 196 -10.20 18.12 -33.48
CA LYS A 196 -10.58 16.77 -33.92
C LYS A 196 -10.09 16.37 -35.31
N ASP A 197 -10.31 17.22 -36.32
CA ASP A 197 -9.87 16.97 -37.70
C ASP A 197 -8.35 17.04 -37.89
N LEU A 198 -7.64 17.69 -36.98
CA LEU A 198 -6.18 17.84 -36.99
C LEU A 198 -5.46 16.71 -36.21
N LEU A 199 -6.14 16.08 -35.25
CA LEU A 199 -5.55 15.00 -34.42
C LEU A 199 -5.53 13.65 -35.13
N TYR A 200 -6.53 13.33 -35.95
CA TYR A 200 -6.64 12.02 -36.62
C TYR A 200 -5.90 11.93 -37.97
N ALA A 201 -5.00 12.86 -38.27
CA ALA A 201 -4.12 12.72 -39.43
C ALA A 201 -3.05 11.65 -39.17
N GLU A 202 -2.80 10.77 -40.16
CA GLU A 202 -1.78 9.71 -40.01
C GLU A 202 -0.35 10.27 -39.94
N ASN A 203 -0.05 11.28 -40.75
CA ASN A 203 1.25 11.95 -40.79
C ASN A 203 1.13 13.37 -41.39
N PRO A 204 1.54 14.43 -40.67
CA PRO A 204 1.99 14.41 -39.27
C PRO A 204 0.87 13.98 -38.32
N SER A 205 1.20 13.18 -37.31
CA SER A 205 0.29 12.83 -36.24
C SER A 205 0.38 13.83 -35.11
N ALA A 206 -0.74 14.08 -34.42
CA ALA A 206 -0.78 14.93 -33.24
C ALA A 206 -1.43 14.18 -32.07
N ALA A 207 -0.78 14.22 -30.91
CA ALA A 207 -1.25 13.58 -29.68
C ALA A 207 -1.39 14.61 -28.55
N LEU A 208 -2.40 14.40 -27.69
CA LEU A 208 -2.65 15.20 -26.49
C LEU A 208 -2.10 14.48 -25.25
N TYR A 209 -1.55 15.26 -24.33
CA TYR A 209 -1.05 14.79 -23.03
C TYR A 209 -1.51 15.73 -21.93
N ALA A 210 -2.44 15.27 -21.08
CA ALA A 210 -2.90 16.03 -19.94
C ALA A 210 -1.87 16.09 -18.81
N LYS A 211 -1.75 17.27 -18.20
CA LYS A 211 -0.99 17.56 -16.98
C LYS A 211 -1.89 18.38 -16.04
N THR A 212 -1.48 18.56 -14.78
CA THR A 212 -2.22 19.38 -13.81
C THR A 212 -2.44 20.80 -14.34
N GLY A 213 -3.65 21.10 -14.81
CA GLY A 213 -4.05 22.41 -15.35
C GLY A 213 -3.58 22.72 -16.77
N GLU A 214 -2.86 21.81 -17.43
CA GLU A 214 -2.22 22.04 -18.73
C GLU A 214 -2.50 20.88 -19.67
N VAL A 215 -2.54 21.15 -20.97
CA VAL A 215 -2.54 20.09 -21.98
C VAL A 215 -1.42 20.36 -22.96
N GLN A 216 -0.54 19.39 -23.11
CA GLN A 216 0.55 19.40 -24.07
C GLN A 216 0.11 18.73 -25.37
N ILE A 217 0.47 19.32 -26.50
CA ILE A 217 0.21 18.80 -27.84
C ILE A 217 1.55 18.46 -28.46
N ARG A 218 1.69 17.23 -28.96
CA ARG A 218 2.90 16.75 -29.61
C ARG A 218 2.61 16.40 -31.06
N ILE A 219 3.26 17.09 -31.98
CA ILE A 219 3.18 16.83 -33.42
C ILE A 219 4.40 16.06 -33.85
N THR A 220 4.21 14.88 -34.44
CA THR A 220 5.28 14.08 -35.03
C THR A 220 5.06 13.97 -36.53
N ALA A 221 6.02 14.45 -37.31
CA ALA A 221 6.08 14.19 -38.75
C ALA A 221 7.18 13.18 -39.04
N ARG A 222 6.93 12.25 -39.96
CA ARG A 222 7.91 11.30 -40.48
C ARG A 222 7.96 11.36 -42.00
N GLU A 223 9.12 11.60 -42.57
CA GLU A 223 9.36 11.71 -44.00
C GLU A 223 10.75 11.21 -44.33
N SER A 224 10.98 10.67 -45.52
CA SER A 224 12.31 10.23 -45.98
C SER A 224 13.42 11.31 -45.92
N ASP A 225 13.07 12.57 -45.68
CA ASP A 225 13.95 13.72 -45.53
C ASP A 225 13.50 14.61 -44.36
N ALA A 226 14.43 14.96 -43.47
CA ALA A 226 14.19 15.81 -42.29
C ALA A 226 13.57 17.17 -42.65
N GLN A 227 13.94 17.78 -43.78
CA GLN A 227 13.36 19.07 -44.15
C GLN A 227 11.89 18.94 -44.50
N ASN A 228 11.50 17.89 -45.21
CA ASN A 228 10.09 17.60 -45.50
C ASN A 228 9.30 17.26 -44.23
N ALA A 229 9.87 16.50 -43.30
CA ALA A 229 9.24 16.23 -41.99
C ALA A 229 8.99 17.55 -41.24
N MET A 230 10.00 18.42 -41.19
CA MET A 230 9.89 19.74 -40.57
C MET A 230 8.80 20.61 -41.22
N ILE A 231 8.74 20.66 -42.56
CA ILE A 231 7.71 21.44 -43.28
C ILE A 231 6.32 20.95 -42.92
N LYS A 232 6.05 19.64 -42.99
CA LYS A 232 4.74 19.09 -42.67
C LYS A 232 4.36 19.34 -41.20
N ALA A 233 5.29 19.13 -40.27
CA ALA A 233 5.06 19.40 -38.85
C ALA A 233 4.67 20.87 -38.62
N ASN A 234 5.40 21.82 -39.22
CA ASN A 234 5.13 23.26 -39.10
C ASN A 234 3.80 23.68 -39.75
N GLU A 235 3.36 23.00 -40.83
CA GLU A 235 2.05 23.22 -41.43
C GLU A 235 0.91 22.85 -40.48
N LEU A 236 1.01 21.67 -39.84
CA LEU A 236 0.02 21.24 -38.84
C LEU A 236 0.06 22.14 -37.60
N GLU A 237 1.26 22.48 -37.13
CA GLU A 237 1.47 23.40 -36.02
C GLU A 237 0.78 24.75 -36.27
N SER A 238 0.95 25.32 -37.47
CA SER A 238 0.33 26.59 -37.85
C SER A 238 -1.21 26.53 -37.81
N LYS A 239 -1.80 25.41 -38.25
CA LYS A 239 -3.25 25.19 -38.18
C LYS A 239 -3.74 25.11 -36.73
N ILE A 240 -3.02 24.36 -35.89
CA ILE A 240 -3.34 24.23 -34.46
C ILE A 240 -3.21 25.59 -33.75
N LYS A 241 -2.11 26.32 -33.95
CA LYS A 241 -1.90 27.67 -33.40
C LYS A 241 -3.05 28.62 -33.72
N HIS A 242 -3.53 28.60 -34.96
CA HIS A 242 -4.63 29.45 -35.39
C HIS A 242 -5.93 29.20 -34.61
N ARG A 243 -6.22 27.94 -34.27
CA ARG A 243 -7.42 27.56 -33.50
C ARG A 243 -7.28 27.86 -32.02
N LEU A 244 -6.13 27.55 -31.43
CA LEU A 244 -5.92 27.67 -29.99
C LEU A 244 -5.74 29.11 -29.50
N GLY A 245 -5.20 29.98 -30.35
CA GLY A 245 -5.04 31.40 -30.03
C GLY A 245 -4.41 31.64 -28.66
N SER A 246 -5.18 32.27 -27.76
CA SER A 246 -4.69 32.68 -26.42
C SER A 246 -4.49 31.54 -25.41
N PHE A 247 -5.02 30.34 -25.68
CA PHE A 247 -4.80 29.16 -24.83
C PHE A 247 -3.39 28.63 -24.94
N LEU A 248 -2.75 28.80 -26.11
CA LEU A 248 -1.35 28.46 -26.31
C LEU A 248 -0.48 29.46 -25.55
N TYR A 249 0.37 28.95 -24.65
CA TYR A 249 1.30 29.79 -23.90
C TYR A 249 2.76 29.56 -24.27
N SER A 250 3.10 28.40 -24.84
CA SER A 250 4.49 28.02 -25.14
C SER A 250 4.59 27.11 -26.36
N GLU A 251 5.61 27.37 -27.16
CA GLU A 251 6.08 26.54 -28.28
C GLU A 251 7.42 25.94 -27.82
N GLY A 252 7.44 24.63 -27.56
CA GLY A 252 8.59 23.90 -27.05
C GLY A 252 8.48 23.54 -25.57
N LYS A 253 9.61 23.63 -24.85
CA LYS A 253 9.78 23.07 -23.49
C LYS A 253 9.57 24.08 -22.36
N LYS A 254 9.28 25.35 -22.66
CA LYS A 254 9.13 26.38 -21.62
C LYS A 254 7.85 26.17 -20.82
N SER A 255 7.97 26.17 -19.50
CA SER A 255 6.84 26.13 -18.59
C SER A 255 6.09 27.47 -18.55
N LEU A 256 4.90 27.50 -17.95
CA LEU A 256 4.14 28.74 -17.79
C LEU A 256 4.90 29.79 -16.94
N PRO A 257 5.58 29.44 -15.82
CA PRO A 257 6.50 30.35 -15.13
C PRO A 257 7.64 30.88 -16.00
N ASP A 258 8.29 30.04 -16.82
CA ASP A 258 9.36 30.48 -17.74
C ASP A 258 8.87 31.60 -18.67
N VAL A 259 7.69 31.40 -19.26
CA VAL A 259 7.08 32.38 -20.18
C VAL A 259 6.81 33.70 -19.47
N VAL A 260 6.32 33.66 -18.22
CA VAL A 260 6.09 34.88 -17.43
C VAL A 260 7.40 35.59 -17.10
N VAL A 261 8.43 34.86 -16.67
CA VAL A 261 9.76 35.42 -16.38
C VAL A 261 10.36 36.07 -17.62
N ASP A 262 10.26 35.44 -18.78
CA ASP A 262 10.75 36.00 -20.04
C ASP A 262 10.00 37.27 -20.44
N LEU A 263 8.66 37.29 -20.29
CA LEU A 263 7.85 38.48 -20.57
C LEU A 263 8.22 39.65 -19.64
N LEU A 264 8.47 39.37 -18.36
CA LEU A 264 8.93 40.37 -17.39
C LEU A 264 10.33 40.88 -17.75
N ARG A 265 11.27 39.99 -18.10
CA ARG A 265 12.62 40.38 -18.55
C ARG A 265 12.58 41.26 -19.80
N MET A 266 11.82 40.84 -20.81
CA MET A 266 11.68 41.56 -22.08
C MET A 266 11.09 42.96 -21.89
N SER A 267 10.23 43.14 -20.89
CA SER A 267 9.64 44.44 -20.54
C SER A 267 10.43 45.22 -19.50
N GLY A 268 11.46 44.63 -18.89
CA GLY A 268 12.21 45.20 -17.77
C GLY A 268 11.36 45.40 -16.51
N ALA A 269 10.27 44.65 -16.39
CA ALA A 269 9.29 44.79 -15.31
C ALA A 269 9.56 43.81 -14.16
N LYS A 270 9.12 44.18 -12.96
CA LYS A 270 9.21 43.35 -11.76
C LYS A 270 7.86 42.85 -11.28
N VAL A 271 7.85 41.70 -10.61
CA VAL A 271 6.69 41.12 -9.95
C VAL A 271 6.95 40.96 -8.45
N ALA A 272 5.91 41.16 -7.63
CA ALA A 272 5.91 40.83 -6.21
C ALA A 272 4.72 39.91 -5.88
N VAL A 273 4.86 39.02 -4.89
CA VAL A 273 3.90 37.94 -4.65
C VAL A 273 3.46 37.86 -3.18
N ALA A 274 2.15 37.80 -2.94
CA ALA A 274 1.55 37.59 -1.63
C ALA A 274 0.78 36.26 -1.59
N GLU A 275 1.18 35.34 -0.72
CA GLU A 275 0.66 33.98 -0.69
C GLU A 275 0.00 33.65 0.64
N SER A 276 -1.18 33.04 0.60
CA SER A 276 -1.82 32.40 1.75
C SER A 276 -1.86 30.89 1.53
N CYS A 277 -2.89 30.36 0.85
CA CYS A 277 -3.09 28.91 0.74
C CYS A 277 -2.03 28.17 -0.09
N THR A 278 -1.34 28.84 -1.02
CA THR A 278 -0.23 28.26 -1.80
C THR A 278 1.04 28.07 -0.96
N GLY A 279 1.19 28.83 0.12
CA GLY A 279 2.26 28.63 1.11
C GLY A 279 3.68 28.91 0.60
N GLY A 280 3.85 29.74 -0.43
CA GLY A 280 5.18 30.04 -1.02
C GLY A 280 5.41 29.39 -2.38
N MET A 281 4.46 28.60 -2.88
CA MET A 281 4.59 27.85 -4.14
C MET A 281 4.71 28.74 -5.38
N VAL A 282 4.03 29.90 -5.42
CA VAL A 282 4.19 30.84 -6.55
C VAL A 282 5.60 31.42 -6.56
N SER A 283 6.10 31.80 -5.37
CA SER A 283 7.47 32.29 -5.20
C SER A 283 8.49 31.22 -5.56
N GLN A 284 8.27 29.97 -5.13
CA GLN A 284 9.13 28.83 -5.48
C GLN A 284 9.21 28.64 -7.01
N MET A 285 8.07 28.55 -7.69
CA MET A 285 8.02 28.37 -9.15
C MET A 285 8.68 29.53 -9.92
N LEU A 286 8.69 30.75 -9.39
CA LEU A 286 9.48 31.85 -9.94
C LEU A 286 10.98 31.62 -9.72
N THR A 287 11.38 31.27 -8.50
CA THR A 287 12.79 31.11 -8.12
C THR A 287 13.47 29.88 -8.70
N ASP A 288 12.70 28.86 -9.09
CA ASP A 288 13.19 27.68 -9.79
C ASP A 288 13.75 28.02 -11.18
N ILE A 289 13.35 29.16 -11.77
CA ILE A 289 13.86 29.64 -13.06
C ILE A 289 15.20 30.37 -12.85
N PRO A 290 16.31 29.90 -13.45
CA PRO A 290 17.60 30.57 -13.34
C PRO A 290 17.54 32.04 -13.77
N GLY A 291 18.14 32.92 -12.94
CA GLY A 291 18.16 34.37 -13.15
C GLY A 291 16.85 35.10 -12.83
N SER A 292 15.87 34.44 -12.21
CA SER A 292 14.59 35.04 -11.79
C SER A 292 14.75 36.26 -10.86
N SER A 293 15.91 36.39 -10.19
CA SER A 293 16.29 37.56 -9.39
C SER A 293 16.29 38.89 -10.17
N GLU A 294 16.29 38.87 -11.51
CA GLU A 294 16.14 40.07 -12.33
C GLU A 294 14.72 40.67 -12.26
N VAL A 295 13.72 39.82 -12.03
CA VAL A 295 12.30 40.18 -12.13
C VAL A 295 11.53 39.97 -10.83
N PHE A 296 12.05 39.20 -9.87
CA PHE A 296 11.38 38.87 -8.61
C PHE A 296 12.27 39.19 -7.40
N ASP A 297 11.96 40.28 -6.69
CA ASP A 297 12.71 40.74 -5.52
C ASP A 297 11.99 40.46 -4.19
N TYR A 298 10.65 40.33 -4.22
CA TYR A 298 9.83 40.42 -3.01
C TYR A 298 8.64 39.45 -3.03
N GLY A 299 8.65 38.51 -2.10
CA GLY A 299 7.54 37.60 -1.81
C GLY A 299 7.19 37.61 -0.33
N ILE A 300 5.92 37.43 0.01
CA ILE A 300 5.46 37.29 1.40
C ILE A 300 4.39 36.21 1.54
N VAL A 301 4.63 35.28 2.45
CA VAL A 301 3.61 34.31 2.87
C VAL A 301 2.79 34.94 4.01
N SER A 302 1.63 35.50 3.68
CA SER A 302 0.72 36.18 4.59
C SER A 302 -0.38 35.24 5.12
N TYR A 303 0.03 34.13 5.74
CA TYR A 303 -0.88 33.08 6.23
C TYR A 303 -1.77 33.54 7.40
N GLY A 304 -1.28 34.49 8.21
CA GLY A 304 -2.06 35.11 9.29
C GLY A 304 -2.65 36.47 8.88
N ASP A 305 -3.89 36.74 9.28
CA ASP A 305 -4.59 38.00 8.96
C ASP A 305 -3.84 39.25 9.40
N TRP A 306 -3.14 39.19 10.54
CA TRP A 306 -2.34 40.32 11.01
C TRP A 306 -1.19 40.67 10.04
N ILE A 307 -0.68 39.70 9.27
CA ILE A 307 0.35 39.93 8.24
C ILE A 307 -0.30 40.65 7.05
N LYS A 308 -1.47 40.18 6.61
CA LYS A 308 -2.27 40.84 5.57
C LYS A 308 -2.52 42.30 5.93
N GLU A 309 -2.92 42.58 7.19
CA GLU A 309 -3.13 43.94 7.68
C GLU A 309 -1.85 44.78 7.71
N LYS A 310 -0.78 44.29 8.37
CA LYS A 310 0.41 45.11 8.67
C LYS A 310 1.36 45.28 7.50
N LYS A 311 1.49 44.27 6.64
CA LYS A 311 2.49 44.23 5.56
C LYS A 311 1.89 44.45 4.18
N LEU A 312 0.64 44.04 3.98
CA LEU A 312 -0.07 44.21 2.71
C LEU A 312 -1.12 45.33 2.77
N PHE A 313 -1.24 46.01 3.90
CA PHE A 313 -2.19 47.12 4.10
C PHE A 313 -3.64 46.72 3.83
N VAL A 314 -3.99 45.44 4.00
CA VAL A 314 -5.36 44.93 3.90
C VAL A 314 -6.20 45.58 4.99
N ASN A 315 -7.37 46.09 4.61
CA ASN A 315 -8.23 46.78 5.53
C ASN A 315 -8.87 45.77 6.48
N LYS A 316 -8.68 45.95 7.78
CA LYS A 316 -9.31 45.14 8.83
C LYS A 316 -10.84 45.04 8.69
N LYS A 317 -11.49 46.07 8.14
CA LYS A 317 -12.93 46.05 7.84
C LYS A 317 -13.27 45.10 6.68
N SER A 318 -12.39 44.94 5.70
CA SER A 318 -12.57 44.00 4.59
C SER A 318 -12.54 42.56 5.08
N ILE A 319 -11.55 42.19 5.89
CA ILE A 319 -11.47 40.85 6.51
C ILE A 319 -12.71 40.57 7.36
N LYS A 320 -13.12 41.50 8.22
CA LYS A 320 -14.32 41.34 9.05
C LYS A 320 -15.63 41.22 8.26
N LYS A 321 -15.72 41.88 7.11
CA LYS A 321 -16.96 41.93 6.31
C LYS A 321 -17.07 40.77 5.33
N TYR A 322 -15.95 40.34 4.75
CA TYR A 322 -15.92 39.42 3.61
C TYR A 322 -15.18 38.12 3.88
N SER A 323 -14.59 37.93 5.07
CA SER A 323 -13.59 36.89 5.39
C SER A 323 -12.19 37.17 4.83
N SER A 324 -11.21 36.44 5.36
CA SER A 324 -9.80 36.46 4.93
C SER A 324 -9.57 35.74 3.59
N VAL A 325 -10.58 35.00 3.12
CA VAL A 325 -10.66 34.28 1.85
C VAL A 325 -11.78 34.91 1.03
N SER A 326 -11.48 36.05 0.40
CA SER A 326 -12.44 36.77 -0.43
C SER A 326 -11.75 37.53 -1.55
N GLY A 327 -12.51 37.80 -2.61
CA GLY A 327 -12.00 38.60 -3.73
C GLY A 327 -11.54 40.00 -3.30
N LYS A 328 -12.20 40.61 -2.31
CA LYS A 328 -11.80 41.92 -1.78
C LYS A 328 -10.45 41.87 -1.06
N VAL A 329 -10.21 40.83 -0.26
CA VAL A 329 -8.93 40.64 0.42
C VAL A 329 -7.82 40.30 -0.59
N ALA A 330 -8.09 39.46 -1.59
CA ALA A 330 -7.15 39.18 -2.67
C ALA A 330 -6.73 40.45 -3.44
N GLU A 331 -7.70 41.32 -3.76
CA GLU A 331 -7.44 42.61 -4.41
C GLU A 331 -6.50 43.50 -3.58
N GLU A 332 -6.80 43.65 -2.28
CA GLU A 332 -6.00 44.46 -1.37
C GLU A 332 -4.60 43.87 -1.16
N MET A 333 -4.49 42.54 -1.09
CA MET A 333 -3.20 41.84 -1.02
C MET A 333 -2.34 42.08 -2.25
N ALA A 334 -2.89 41.98 -3.47
CA ALA A 334 -2.14 42.17 -4.71
C ALA A 334 -1.64 43.62 -4.85
N LYS A 335 -2.48 44.60 -4.52
CA LYS A 335 -2.08 46.03 -4.49
C LYS A 335 -1.02 46.29 -3.42
N GLY A 336 -1.22 45.72 -2.24
CA GLY A 336 -0.32 45.84 -1.10
C GLY A 336 1.07 45.33 -1.42
N VAL A 337 1.16 44.13 -2.00
CA VAL A 337 2.45 43.49 -2.29
C VAL A 337 3.19 44.16 -3.43
N MET A 338 2.49 44.60 -4.48
CA MET A 338 3.07 45.40 -5.56
C MET A 338 3.71 46.68 -5.01
N LYS A 339 3.01 47.36 -4.09
CA LYS A 339 3.49 48.58 -3.45
C LYS A 339 4.68 48.33 -2.52
N GLU A 340 4.57 47.35 -1.62
CA GLU A 340 5.61 47.02 -0.64
C GLU A 340 6.89 46.52 -1.33
N GLY A 341 6.74 45.67 -2.35
CA GLY A 341 7.83 45.14 -3.16
C GLY A 341 8.36 46.09 -4.22
N LYS A 342 7.76 47.29 -4.39
CA LYS A 342 8.09 48.27 -5.45
C LYS A 342 8.16 47.63 -6.85
N ALA A 343 7.23 46.71 -7.11
CA ALA A 343 7.14 45.98 -8.35
C ALA A 343 6.13 46.63 -9.31
N ASP A 344 6.25 46.32 -10.61
CA ASP A 344 5.29 46.75 -11.63
C ASP A 344 4.01 45.91 -11.60
N TYR A 345 4.13 44.67 -11.12
CA TYR A 345 3.05 43.72 -10.98
C TYR A 345 2.97 43.15 -9.57
N GLY A 346 1.75 42.90 -9.09
CA GLY A 346 1.50 42.19 -7.83
C GLY A 346 0.62 40.98 -8.04
N ILE A 347 1.01 39.82 -7.51
CA ILE A 347 0.18 38.61 -7.46
C ILE A 347 -0.29 38.39 -6.02
N ALA A 348 -1.55 38.03 -5.82
CA ALA A 348 -2.01 37.53 -4.53
C ALA A 348 -2.87 36.27 -4.66
N VAL A 349 -2.69 35.32 -3.74
CA VAL A 349 -3.49 34.09 -3.67
C VAL A 349 -3.98 33.86 -2.24
N THR A 350 -5.30 33.79 -2.06
CA THR A 350 -5.97 33.44 -0.79
C THR A 350 -7.08 32.43 -1.04
N GLY A 351 -7.26 31.44 -0.18
CA GLY A 351 -8.13 30.30 -0.46
C GLY A 351 -8.13 29.23 0.62
N ILE A 352 -8.91 28.17 0.41
CA ILE A 352 -9.01 26.99 1.25
C ILE A 352 -8.49 25.78 0.47
N ALA A 353 -7.25 25.37 0.76
CA ALA A 353 -6.65 24.20 0.10
C ALA A 353 -7.03 22.86 0.78
N GLY A 354 -7.74 22.85 1.90
CA GLY A 354 -8.14 21.61 2.58
C GLY A 354 -7.06 20.97 3.49
N PRO A 355 -7.37 19.84 4.14
CA PRO A 355 -8.64 19.09 4.02
C PRO A 355 -9.80 19.71 4.82
N GLY A 356 -9.52 20.61 5.76
CA GLY A 356 -10.57 21.34 6.49
C GLY A 356 -11.22 22.43 5.65
N ARG A 357 -12.52 22.65 5.89
CA ARG A 357 -13.23 23.88 5.45
C ARG A 357 -12.70 25.11 6.20
N GLY A 358 -12.97 26.30 5.68
CA GLY A 358 -12.67 27.54 6.38
C GLY A 358 -13.68 27.84 7.50
N ASP A 359 -13.52 28.99 8.14
CA ASP A 359 -14.30 29.41 9.31
C ASP A 359 -15.77 29.75 8.98
N TYR A 360 -16.11 29.90 7.70
CA TYR A 360 -17.45 30.23 7.23
C TYR A 360 -18.04 29.10 6.38
N ASP A 361 -19.37 28.93 6.38
CA ASP A 361 -20.06 27.87 5.61
C ASP A 361 -19.78 27.92 4.10
N SER A 362 -19.50 29.12 3.57
CA SER A 362 -19.09 29.35 2.17
C SER A 362 -17.67 28.92 1.86
N ASP A 363 -16.83 28.67 2.86
CA ASP A 363 -15.40 28.40 2.72
C ASP A 363 -15.16 26.90 2.47
N GLU A 364 -15.64 26.42 1.33
CA GLU A 364 -15.43 25.05 0.89
C GLU A 364 -13.99 24.78 0.45
N VAL A 365 -13.55 23.52 0.57
CA VAL A 365 -12.25 23.10 0.05
C VAL A 365 -12.23 23.30 -1.47
N GLY A 366 -11.18 23.94 -1.95
CA GLY A 366 -11.02 24.31 -3.36
C GLY A 366 -11.49 25.72 -3.71
N LEU A 367 -12.08 26.47 -2.78
CA LEU A 367 -12.36 27.90 -2.96
C LEU A 367 -11.06 28.72 -2.94
N VAL A 368 -10.71 29.37 -4.03
CA VAL A 368 -9.50 30.19 -4.14
C VAL A 368 -9.77 31.48 -4.89
N TYR A 369 -9.32 32.60 -4.33
CA TYR A 369 -9.26 33.90 -5.00
C TYR A 369 -7.82 34.21 -5.40
N ILE A 370 -7.64 34.52 -6.69
CA ILE A 370 -6.37 34.93 -7.26
C ILE A 370 -6.53 36.35 -7.78
N ALA A 371 -5.58 37.23 -7.44
CA ALA A 371 -5.55 38.59 -7.91
C ALA A 371 -4.22 38.93 -8.58
N VAL A 372 -4.28 39.66 -9.70
CA VAL A 372 -3.11 40.27 -10.35
C VAL A 372 -3.32 41.77 -10.48
N ALA A 373 -2.35 42.57 -10.06
CA ALA A 373 -2.38 44.02 -10.08
C ALA A 373 -1.27 44.58 -10.96
N ASP A 374 -1.55 45.70 -11.62
CA ASP A 374 -0.59 46.57 -12.27
C ASP A 374 -0.91 48.04 -11.95
N LYS A 375 -0.22 48.98 -12.61
CA LYS A 375 -0.51 50.42 -12.48
C LYS A 375 -1.90 50.85 -12.97
N ASN A 376 -2.56 50.04 -13.82
CA ASN A 376 -3.84 50.37 -14.43
C ASN A 376 -5.04 49.84 -13.61
N GLY A 377 -4.82 48.80 -12.80
CA GLY A 377 -5.87 48.25 -11.96
C GLY A 377 -5.51 46.92 -11.30
N THR A 378 -6.54 46.21 -10.86
CA THR A 378 -6.39 44.88 -10.26
C THR A 378 -7.51 44.00 -10.77
N TYR A 379 -7.14 42.79 -11.16
CA TYR A 379 -8.02 41.77 -11.69
C TYR A 379 -8.08 40.65 -10.67
N VAL A 380 -9.30 40.27 -10.29
CA VAL A 380 -9.54 39.22 -9.30
C VAL A 380 -10.40 38.15 -9.93
N LYS A 381 -10.06 36.88 -9.70
CA LYS A 381 -10.84 35.74 -10.14
C LYS A 381 -11.04 34.77 -8.98
N GLU A 382 -12.27 34.30 -8.89
CA GLU A 382 -12.73 33.27 -7.96
C GLU A 382 -12.69 31.92 -8.68
N PHE A 383 -12.20 30.90 -7.98
CA PHE A 383 -12.09 29.53 -8.46
C PHE A 383 -12.69 28.58 -7.44
N HIS A 384 -13.41 27.59 -7.94
CA HIS A 384 -13.92 26.46 -7.18
C HIS A 384 -13.31 25.19 -7.79
N PHE A 385 -12.20 24.73 -7.23
CA PHE A 385 -11.50 23.54 -7.73
C PHE A 385 -12.11 22.23 -7.23
N GLY A 386 -12.97 22.30 -6.21
CA GLY A 386 -13.45 21.14 -5.46
C GLY A 386 -12.34 20.53 -4.60
N ASP A 387 -12.72 19.55 -3.77
CA ASP A 387 -11.77 18.81 -2.96
C ASP A 387 -11.07 17.74 -3.82
N ARG A 388 -9.96 18.14 -4.44
CA ARG A 388 -9.09 17.26 -5.25
C ARG A 388 -7.74 17.03 -4.59
N GLY A 389 -7.70 17.16 -3.26
CA GLY A 389 -6.47 17.13 -2.49
C GLY A 389 -5.74 18.47 -2.43
N ARG A 390 -5.10 18.70 -1.27
CA ARG A 390 -4.44 19.96 -0.93
C ARG A 390 -3.37 20.38 -1.92
N GLU A 391 -2.55 19.42 -2.36
CA GLU A 391 -1.44 19.72 -3.25
C GLU A 391 -1.90 20.13 -4.65
N PHE A 392 -2.90 19.43 -5.19
CA PHE A 392 -3.54 19.81 -6.45
C PHE A 392 -4.05 21.24 -6.41
N ILE A 393 -4.82 21.62 -5.38
CA ILE A 393 -5.40 22.96 -5.23
C ILE A 393 -4.30 24.03 -5.20
N ARG A 394 -3.19 23.77 -4.51
CA ARG A 394 -2.05 24.71 -4.45
C ARG A 394 -1.39 24.87 -5.82
N ILE A 395 -1.09 23.77 -6.51
CA ILE A 395 -0.43 23.77 -7.83
C ILE A 395 -1.31 24.48 -8.86
N ILE A 396 -2.60 24.11 -8.95
CA ILE A 396 -3.50 24.70 -9.93
C ILE A 396 -3.73 26.20 -9.66
N SER A 397 -3.75 26.61 -8.39
CA SER A 397 -3.83 28.03 -8.01
C SER A 397 -2.58 28.80 -8.43
N ALA A 398 -1.39 28.24 -8.21
CA ALA A 398 -0.15 28.87 -8.63
C ALA A 398 -0.09 29.05 -10.15
N LYS A 399 -0.44 28.01 -10.93
CA LYS A 399 -0.48 28.10 -12.40
C LYS A 399 -1.51 29.10 -12.90
N ASN A 400 -2.70 29.17 -12.31
CA ASN A 400 -3.69 30.19 -12.66
C ASN A 400 -3.18 31.61 -12.37
N ALA A 401 -2.40 31.81 -11.30
CA ALA A 401 -1.78 33.10 -11.02
C ALA A 401 -0.78 33.51 -12.13
N PHE A 402 0.05 32.57 -12.60
CA PHE A 402 0.95 32.82 -13.73
C PHE A 402 0.19 33.12 -15.02
N ASP A 403 -0.86 32.37 -15.37
CA ASP A 403 -1.62 32.63 -16.60
C ASP A 403 -2.36 33.98 -16.53
N MET A 404 -2.92 34.34 -15.37
CA MET A 404 -3.51 35.65 -15.16
C MET A 404 -2.48 36.78 -15.37
N LEU A 405 -1.26 36.63 -14.86
CA LEU A 405 -0.19 37.61 -15.08
C LEU A 405 0.27 37.64 -16.54
N ARG A 406 0.47 36.47 -17.18
CA ARG A 406 0.80 36.35 -18.61
C ARG A 406 -0.21 37.11 -19.47
N ARG A 407 -1.50 36.86 -19.24
CA ARG A 407 -2.59 37.52 -19.96
C ARG A 407 -2.59 39.02 -19.72
N LEU A 408 -2.35 39.46 -18.49
CA LEU A 408 -2.23 40.88 -18.16
C LEU A 408 -1.08 41.55 -18.92
N ILE A 409 0.11 40.95 -18.93
CA ILE A 409 1.29 41.50 -19.64
C ILE A 409 1.04 41.57 -21.16
N LEU A 410 0.40 40.55 -21.72
CA LEU A 410 0.10 40.46 -23.16
C LEU A 410 -1.15 41.25 -23.59
N GLY A 411 -1.89 41.85 -22.64
CA GLY A 411 -3.16 42.53 -22.93
C GLY A 411 -4.27 41.59 -23.43
N LEU A 412 -4.21 40.32 -23.05
CA LEU A 412 -5.22 39.31 -23.36
C LEU A 412 -6.38 39.37 -22.37
N GLU A 413 -7.54 38.87 -22.79
CA GLU A 413 -8.69 38.73 -21.89
C GLU A 413 -8.37 37.77 -20.75
N ILE A 414 -8.59 38.22 -19.52
CA ILE A 414 -8.57 37.39 -18.32
C ILE A 414 -9.96 36.79 -18.16
N ILE A 415 -10.11 35.54 -18.60
CA ILE A 415 -11.39 34.83 -18.71
C ILE A 415 -12.07 34.73 -17.33
N GLY A 416 -13.34 35.16 -17.23
CA GLY A 416 -14.22 34.89 -16.07
C GLY A 416 -14.32 35.97 -14.99
N ILE A 417 -14.03 37.25 -15.28
CA ILE A 417 -14.14 38.32 -14.30
C ILE A 417 -15.58 38.88 -14.21
N ASN A 418 -16.15 38.83 -13.01
CA ASN A 418 -17.35 39.60 -12.67
C ASN A 418 -16.96 40.64 -11.60
N THR A 419 -16.55 41.83 -12.02
CA THR A 419 -16.53 43.00 -11.12
C THR A 419 -17.14 44.19 -11.84
N GLU A 420 -17.83 45.04 -11.07
CA GLU A 420 -18.58 46.24 -11.46
C GLU A 420 -17.75 47.34 -12.18
N SER A 421 -16.50 47.04 -12.55
CA SER A 421 -15.55 47.94 -13.22
C SER A 421 -15.64 47.91 -14.75
N SER A 422 -16.55 47.13 -15.33
CA SER A 422 -16.80 47.10 -16.79
C SER A 422 -17.32 48.42 -17.39
N LYS A 423 -17.51 49.47 -16.58
CA LYS A 423 -17.95 50.79 -17.06
C LYS A 423 -16.86 51.67 -17.71
N ASN A 424 -15.57 51.31 -17.63
CA ASN A 424 -14.50 52.17 -18.18
C ASN A 424 -13.82 51.68 -19.47
N ILE A 425 -14.27 50.58 -20.08
CA ILE A 425 -13.82 50.20 -21.43
C ILE A 425 -14.74 50.84 -22.48
N LYS A 426 -14.85 52.17 -22.50
CA LYS A 426 -15.39 52.88 -23.67
C LYS A 426 -14.57 54.13 -23.99
N SER A 427 -13.97 54.04 -25.18
CA SER A 427 -13.36 55.11 -25.98
C SER A 427 -11.98 55.61 -25.53
N ASN A 428 -10.94 54.97 -26.04
CA ASN A 428 -9.65 55.64 -26.23
C ASN A 428 -9.23 55.54 -27.71
N LYS A 429 -9.87 56.35 -28.56
CA LYS A 429 -9.62 56.48 -30.02
C LYS A 429 -8.17 56.87 -30.39
N LYS A 430 -7.29 57.05 -29.40
CA LYS A 430 -5.87 57.39 -29.56
C LYS A 430 -5.00 56.14 -29.75
N ILE A 431 -5.35 55.02 -29.12
CA ILE A 431 -4.59 53.75 -29.18
C ILE A 431 -4.75 53.06 -30.55
N ASP A 432 -5.94 53.14 -31.16
CA ASP A 432 -6.21 52.58 -32.51
C ASP A 432 -5.41 53.24 -33.64
N ARG A 433 -4.91 54.47 -33.43
CA ARG A 433 -4.07 55.18 -34.41
C ARG A 433 -2.59 54.80 -34.30
N GLU A 434 -2.09 54.53 -33.10
CA GLU A 434 -0.70 54.09 -32.88
C GLU A 434 -0.49 52.62 -33.29
N ILE A 435 -1.47 51.74 -33.04
CA ILE A 435 -1.43 50.33 -33.48
C ILE A 435 -1.44 50.21 -35.02
N LYS A 436 -2.15 51.10 -35.73
CA LYS A 436 -2.16 51.13 -37.21
C LYS A 436 -0.84 51.62 -37.82
N SER A 437 -0.03 52.40 -37.09
CA SER A 437 1.26 52.90 -37.55
C SER A 437 2.34 51.82 -37.51
N ASN A 438 2.39 51.01 -36.44
CA ASN A 438 3.42 49.98 -36.26
C ASN A 438 3.24 48.72 -37.12
N LYS A 439 2.02 48.44 -37.61
CA LYS A 439 1.77 47.32 -38.54
C LYS A 439 2.43 47.50 -39.92
N LYS A 440 2.68 48.74 -40.38
CA LYS A 440 3.33 48.97 -41.68
C LYS A 440 4.84 48.68 -41.66
N SER A 441 5.53 48.98 -40.57
CA SER A 441 6.98 48.70 -40.45
C SER A 441 7.27 47.21 -40.29
N LEU A 442 6.41 46.46 -39.60
CA LEU A 442 6.56 45.01 -39.44
C LEU A 442 6.24 44.22 -40.72
N PHE A 443 5.29 44.71 -41.52
CA PHE A 443 4.89 44.08 -42.79
C PHE A 443 5.94 44.24 -43.91
N VAL A 444 6.67 45.37 -43.94
CA VAL A 444 7.76 45.59 -44.91
C VAL A 444 8.95 44.68 -44.64
N LEU A 445 9.25 44.38 -43.37
CA LEU A 445 10.33 43.47 -42.99
C LEU A 445 9.99 42.01 -43.38
N LEU A 446 8.74 41.59 -43.19
CA LEU A 446 8.26 40.24 -43.52
C LEU A 446 8.25 39.94 -45.04
N VAL A 447 7.89 40.93 -45.86
CA VAL A 447 7.82 40.79 -47.32
C VAL A 447 9.22 40.71 -47.95
N LEU A 448 10.21 41.41 -47.39
CA LEU A 448 11.60 41.33 -47.87
C LEU A 448 12.24 39.95 -47.62
N THR A 449 11.91 39.29 -46.51
CA THR A 449 12.39 37.93 -46.19
C THR A 449 11.75 36.88 -47.10
N LEU A 450 10.47 37.04 -47.44
CA LEU A 450 9.73 36.11 -48.32
C LEU A 450 10.18 36.20 -49.79
N VAL A 451 10.55 37.38 -50.28
CA VAL A 451 11.03 37.56 -51.66
C VAL A 451 12.42 36.95 -51.89
N LEU A 452 13.27 36.91 -50.87
CA LEU A 452 14.60 36.28 -50.94
C LEU A 452 14.52 34.74 -50.92
N ALA A 453 13.56 34.16 -50.20
CA ALA A 453 13.32 32.71 -50.20
C ALA A 453 12.72 32.19 -51.53
N SER A 454 12.00 33.05 -52.27
CA SER A 454 11.28 32.68 -53.49
C SER A 454 12.16 32.49 -54.74
N PHE A 455 13.40 32.97 -54.73
CA PHE A 455 14.31 32.88 -55.88
C PHE A 455 15.10 31.56 -55.95
N SER A 456 15.17 30.79 -54.86
CA SER A 456 15.85 29.48 -54.82
C SER A 456 14.98 28.36 -55.40
N THR A 457 13.67 28.43 -55.19
CA THR A 457 12.70 27.35 -55.47
C THR A 457 12.24 27.29 -56.93
N ALA A 458 12.38 28.38 -57.69
CA ALA A 458 11.97 28.44 -59.10
C ALA A 458 12.94 27.78 -60.09
N TYR A 459 14.18 27.47 -59.66
CA TYR A 459 15.18 26.82 -60.51
C TYR A 459 15.05 25.28 -60.54
N PHE A 460 14.39 24.69 -59.53
CA PHE A 460 14.35 23.24 -59.36
C PHE A 460 13.07 22.57 -59.92
N TYR A 461 11.99 23.33 -60.10
CA TYR A 461 10.65 22.82 -60.42
C TYR A 461 10.37 22.49 -61.90
N LYS A 462 11.39 22.49 -62.77
CA LYS A 462 11.19 22.27 -64.22
C LYS A 462 11.79 20.95 -64.73
N ARG A 463 11.72 19.84 -63.98
CA ARG A 463 12.25 18.58 -64.51
C ARG A 463 11.38 17.33 -64.57
N ASN A 464 10.46 16.98 -63.67
CA ASN A 464 9.83 15.65 -63.80
C ASN A 464 8.32 15.62 -63.47
N ASN A 465 7.52 15.47 -64.53
CA ASN A 465 6.11 15.03 -64.52
C ASN A 465 6.02 13.54 -64.17
N PHE A 466 4.96 13.08 -63.47
CA PHE A 466 4.03 12.03 -63.94
C PHE A 466 2.85 11.81 -62.96
N ASP A 467 1.83 11.13 -63.48
CA ASP A 467 0.38 11.28 -63.28
C ASP A 467 -0.29 10.12 -62.49
N PHE A 468 -1.54 10.35 -62.06
CA PHE A 468 -2.46 9.54 -61.24
C PHE A 468 -3.10 8.30 -61.93
N THR A 469 -3.71 7.39 -61.13
CA THR A 469 -5.11 6.83 -61.23
C THR A 469 -5.33 5.71 -60.19
N ASP A 470 -6.31 5.80 -59.27
CA ASP A 470 -7.69 5.20 -59.25
C ASP A 470 -7.73 3.65 -59.05
N ASP A 471 -8.64 2.95 -58.35
CA ASP A 471 -9.99 3.21 -57.84
C ASP A 471 -10.49 2.04 -56.91
N THR A 472 -11.39 2.35 -55.94
CA THR A 472 -12.64 1.64 -55.45
C THR A 472 -12.79 0.08 -55.36
N ASP A 473 -13.70 -0.58 -54.60
CA ASP A 473 -14.72 -0.32 -53.58
C ASP A 473 -15.28 -1.65 -52.96
N MET A 474 -15.87 -1.56 -51.76
CA MET A 474 -17.13 -2.17 -51.22
C MET A 474 -17.44 -3.70 -51.02
N LYS A 475 -17.83 -3.98 -49.75
CA LYS A 475 -19.15 -4.45 -49.21
C LYS A 475 -19.46 -5.92 -48.82
N ILE A 476 -20.23 -5.94 -47.72
CA ILE A 476 -20.84 -6.98 -46.87
C ILE A 476 -22.16 -7.56 -47.45
N LYS A 477 -22.49 -8.83 -47.14
CA LYS A 477 -23.88 -9.30 -46.86
C LYS A 477 -23.96 -10.69 -46.18
N THR A 478 -25.03 -10.86 -45.39
CA THR A 478 -25.38 -11.96 -44.48
C THR A 478 -26.58 -12.81 -44.94
N LEU A 479 -26.78 -13.97 -44.26
CA LEU A 479 -28.02 -14.72 -43.87
C LEU A 479 -28.38 -16.11 -44.50
N SER A 480 -28.34 -17.14 -43.61
CA SER A 480 -29.35 -18.18 -43.20
C SER A 480 -29.86 -19.36 -44.08
N ASP A 481 -29.90 -20.54 -43.41
CA ASP A 481 -30.78 -21.75 -43.48
C ASP A 481 -30.72 -22.71 -44.70
N ARG A 482 -30.75 -24.07 -44.63
CA ARG A 482 -31.07 -25.08 -43.61
C ARG A 482 -30.61 -26.52 -44.03
N SER A 483 -30.43 -27.37 -43.02
CA SER A 483 -30.69 -28.84 -42.93
C SER A 483 -29.85 -29.91 -43.67
N GLY A 484 -29.29 -30.85 -42.89
CA GLY A 484 -28.87 -32.20 -43.32
C GLY A 484 -28.09 -32.96 -42.24
N SER A 485 -28.74 -33.90 -41.54
CA SER A 485 -28.26 -34.64 -40.36
C SER A 485 -27.31 -35.82 -40.66
N SER A 486 -26.27 -35.97 -39.83
CA SER A 486 -25.62 -37.25 -39.48
C SER A 486 -24.97 -37.09 -38.11
N LEU A 487 -25.55 -37.74 -37.08
CA LEU A 487 -25.01 -37.81 -35.72
C LEU A 487 -23.76 -38.70 -35.69
N SER A 488 -22.60 -38.05 -35.74
CA SER A 488 -21.34 -38.58 -35.22
C SER A 488 -20.46 -37.35 -34.94
N ASP A 489 -19.98 -37.28 -33.70
CA ASP A 489 -19.01 -36.33 -33.16
C ASP A 489 -19.53 -34.94 -32.75
N ASN A 490 -19.58 -34.75 -31.43
CA ASN A 490 -19.76 -33.49 -30.66
C ASN A 490 -21.03 -32.65 -30.92
N PRO A 491 -22.05 -32.71 -30.05
CA PRO A 491 -23.09 -31.70 -30.06
C PRO A 491 -22.50 -30.34 -29.68
N SER A 492 -22.78 -29.32 -30.48
CA SER A 492 -22.35 -27.96 -30.20
C SER A 492 -23.15 -27.37 -29.02
N LEU A 493 -22.51 -26.48 -28.25
CA LEU A 493 -23.04 -25.78 -27.07
C LEU A 493 -24.42 -25.11 -27.29
N ARG A 494 -24.80 -24.86 -28.55
CA ARG A 494 -26.04 -24.20 -28.93
C ARG A 494 -27.29 -25.09 -28.80
N ASP A 495 -27.14 -26.41 -28.94
CA ASP A 495 -28.26 -27.36 -28.84
C ASP A 495 -28.58 -27.72 -27.37
N LEU A 496 -27.60 -27.57 -26.47
CA LEU A 496 -27.78 -27.65 -25.02
C LEU A 496 -28.50 -26.43 -24.44
N LEU A 497 -28.25 -25.23 -24.97
CA LEU A 497 -28.90 -23.98 -24.55
C LEU A 497 -30.39 -23.89 -24.96
N ALA A 498 -30.82 -24.67 -25.95
CA ALA A 498 -32.22 -24.68 -26.39
C ALA A 498 -33.15 -25.51 -25.50
N MET A 499 -32.62 -26.29 -24.54
CA MET A 499 -33.41 -27.19 -23.68
C MET A 499 -33.61 -26.67 -22.24
N ASN A 500 -33.00 -25.56 -21.83
CA ASN A 500 -33.32 -24.90 -20.55
C ASN A 500 -32.89 -23.42 -20.54
N PRO A 501 -33.83 -22.45 -20.51
CA PRO A 501 -33.53 -21.03 -20.68
C PRO A 501 -32.85 -20.34 -19.49
N ASP A 502 -32.62 -21.03 -18.36
CA ASP A 502 -31.98 -20.48 -17.15
C ASP A 502 -30.58 -21.06 -16.85
N THR A 503 -29.80 -21.39 -17.89
CA THR A 503 -28.44 -21.94 -17.69
C THR A 503 -27.38 -20.83 -17.57
N VAL A 504 -26.80 -20.67 -16.37
CA VAL A 504 -25.62 -19.82 -16.11
C VAL A 504 -24.39 -20.69 -15.81
N GLY A 505 -23.59 -20.96 -16.85
CA GLY A 505 -22.17 -21.34 -16.74
C GLY A 505 -21.81 -22.84 -16.81
N TRP A 506 -20.68 -23.13 -17.49
CA TRP A 506 -19.92 -24.39 -17.46
C TRP A 506 -18.41 -24.10 -17.39
N LEU A 507 -17.65 -25.04 -16.85
CA LEU A 507 -16.20 -25.01 -16.60
C LEU A 507 -15.47 -25.83 -17.68
N GLU A 508 -14.29 -25.39 -18.14
CA GLU A 508 -13.47 -26.11 -19.13
C GLU A 508 -12.06 -26.37 -18.58
N LEU A 509 -11.68 -27.66 -18.46
CA LEU A 509 -10.29 -28.12 -18.32
C LEU A 509 -10.04 -29.29 -19.29
N PRO A 510 -8.84 -29.41 -19.89
CA PRO A 510 -8.63 -30.35 -20.99
C PRO A 510 -8.43 -31.79 -20.50
N LYS A 511 -9.26 -32.70 -21.03
CA LYS A 511 -9.16 -34.17 -21.02
C LYS A 511 -9.39 -34.87 -19.67
N ILE A 512 -10.67 -35.10 -19.35
CA ILE A 512 -11.35 -36.39 -19.06
C ILE A 512 -12.67 -36.07 -18.30
N PHE A 513 -13.83 -36.38 -18.90
CA PHE A 513 -15.18 -36.36 -18.27
C PHE A 513 -15.43 -37.71 -17.54
N GLY A 514 -16.35 -37.93 -16.60
CA GLY A 514 -17.42 -37.12 -15.98
C GLY A 514 -18.48 -38.03 -15.32
N HIS A 515 -19.04 -37.66 -14.15
CA HIS A 515 -20.25 -38.26 -13.56
C HIS A 515 -20.96 -37.27 -12.61
N ALA A 516 -22.27 -37.47 -12.40
CA ALA A 516 -23.13 -36.70 -11.50
C ALA A 516 -23.06 -37.22 -10.05
N VAL A 517 -23.04 -36.32 -9.06
CA VAL A 517 -23.23 -36.68 -7.65
C VAL A 517 -24.72 -36.92 -7.39
N VAL A 518 -25.07 -38.11 -6.91
CA VAL A 518 -26.46 -38.55 -6.68
C VAL A 518 -26.70 -38.67 -5.17
N ARG A 519 -27.83 -38.15 -4.67
CA ARG A 519 -28.33 -38.45 -3.32
C ARG A 519 -28.90 -39.87 -3.29
N TRP A 520 -28.42 -40.72 -2.39
CA TRP A 520 -29.10 -41.97 -2.07
C TRP A 520 -30.21 -41.67 -1.06
N ASN A 521 -31.47 -41.83 -1.48
CA ASN A 521 -32.58 -42.01 -0.56
C ASN A 521 -33.16 -43.38 -0.89
N GLY A 522 -33.35 -44.23 0.13
CA GLY A 522 -33.39 -45.69 0.05
C GLY A 522 -34.42 -46.32 -0.89
N GLU A 523 -35.33 -45.56 -1.51
CA GLU A 523 -36.38 -46.14 -2.36
C GLU A 523 -36.67 -45.25 -3.59
N ASN A 524 -36.27 -45.76 -4.77
CA ASN A 524 -36.65 -45.33 -6.12
C ASN A 524 -35.85 -44.18 -6.81
N LYS A 525 -35.34 -44.54 -8.00
CA LYS A 525 -34.55 -43.73 -8.93
C LYS A 525 -35.43 -42.80 -9.76
N GLN A 526 -35.31 -41.48 -9.62
CA GLN A 526 -35.36 -40.46 -10.71
C GLN A 526 -35.14 -39.04 -10.17
N ASN A 527 -34.54 -38.18 -11.02
CA ASN A 527 -34.04 -36.83 -10.73
C ASN A 527 -35.08 -35.86 -10.12
N LEU A 528 -34.63 -35.01 -9.20
CA LEU A 528 -35.27 -33.72 -8.91
C LEU A 528 -34.22 -32.61 -8.77
N MET A 529 -34.57 -31.43 -9.29
CA MET A 529 -33.86 -30.13 -9.17
C MET A 529 -34.43 -29.29 -8.00
N LEU A 530 -33.65 -28.24 -7.65
CA LEU A 530 -33.95 -27.03 -6.85
C LEU A 530 -33.96 -27.21 -5.31
N ASP A 531 -33.65 -26.21 -4.48
CA ASP A 531 -33.92 -24.76 -4.60
C ASP A 531 -32.98 -23.89 -3.74
N GLU A 532 -32.90 -22.61 -4.09
CA GLU A 532 -32.49 -21.49 -3.24
C GLU A 532 -33.34 -21.42 -1.96
N ARG A 533 -32.73 -20.94 -0.86
CA ARG A 533 -33.25 -20.84 0.52
C ARG A 533 -33.18 -22.15 1.31
N ILE A 534 -32.07 -22.31 2.02
CA ILE A 534 -32.16 -22.88 3.36
C ILE A 534 -32.13 -21.68 4.31
N ASP A 535 -33.31 -21.40 4.87
CA ASP A 535 -33.46 -20.60 6.07
C ASP A 535 -32.69 -21.29 7.19
N LEU A 536 -31.67 -20.63 7.74
CA LEU A 536 -30.90 -21.14 8.87
C LEU A 536 -31.63 -20.77 10.15
N SER A 537 -32.71 -21.48 10.44
CA SER A 537 -33.18 -21.63 11.80
C SER A 537 -32.42 -22.78 12.46
N ASP A 538 -31.33 -22.44 13.15
CA ASP A 538 -30.70 -23.13 14.30
C ASP A 538 -30.91 -24.66 14.53
N GLU A 539 -30.62 -25.56 13.57
CA GLU A 539 -30.54 -27.03 13.81
C GLU A 539 -29.29 -27.71 13.17
N CYS A 540 -28.81 -28.81 13.76
CA CYS A 540 -27.60 -29.58 13.36
C CYS A 540 -27.85 -30.51 12.16
N TYR A 541 -26.89 -30.65 11.23
CA TYR A 541 -26.98 -31.59 10.09
C TYR A 541 -25.64 -32.23 9.69
N ASN A 542 -25.67 -33.39 9.01
CA ASN A 542 -24.49 -34.16 8.58
C ASN A 542 -24.57 -34.57 7.09
N ILE A 543 -23.54 -34.26 6.31
CA ILE A 543 -23.41 -34.62 4.89
C ILE A 543 -22.56 -35.89 4.77
N VAL A 544 -23.01 -36.91 4.03
CA VAL A 544 -22.31 -38.20 3.92
C VAL A 544 -21.83 -38.45 2.48
N ILE A 545 -20.57 -38.82 2.30
CA ILE A 545 -19.93 -39.07 0.99
C ILE A 545 -19.24 -40.44 0.98
N TYR A 546 -19.49 -41.22 -0.08
CA TYR A 546 -18.94 -42.56 -0.31
C TYR A 546 -17.87 -42.55 -1.42
N GLU A 547 -16.77 -43.29 -1.20
CA GLU A 547 -15.58 -43.31 -2.08
C GLU A 547 -15.77 -43.95 -3.48
N GLU A 548 -16.90 -44.59 -3.79
CA GLU A 548 -17.15 -45.28 -5.08
C GLU A 548 -17.07 -44.40 -6.35
N VAL A 549 -16.81 -43.10 -6.25
CA VAL A 549 -16.84 -42.13 -7.36
C VAL A 549 -15.48 -41.47 -7.66
N LEU A 550 -14.41 -41.82 -6.93
CA LEU A 550 -13.07 -41.24 -7.17
C LEU A 550 -12.18 -42.27 -7.87
N ASP A 551 -12.22 -42.31 -9.20
CA ASP A 551 -11.30 -43.13 -9.98
C ASP A 551 -10.05 -42.32 -10.32
N THR A 552 -8.97 -42.57 -9.57
CA THR A 552 -7.54 -42.45 -9.94
C THR A 552 -6.72 -42.81 -8.69
N GLU A 553 -5.49 -43.27 -8.89
CA GLU A 553 -4.47 -43.79 -7.94
C GLU A 553 -4.15 -42.95 -6.66
N GLN A 554 -5.07 -42.15 -6.13
CA GLN A 554 -4.96 -41.25 -4.99
C GLN A 554 -6.05 -41.41 -3.92
N SER A 555 -7.12 -42.17 -4.16
CA SER A 555 -8.18 -42.44 -3.17
C SER A 555 -7.91 -43.79 -2.48
N ASP A 556 -6.93 -43.77 -1.59
CA ASP A 556 -6.68 -44.88 -0.65
C ASP A 556 -6.66 -44.27 0.75
N PHE A 557 -7.85 -44.18 1.37
CA PHE A 557 -7.97 -43.72 2.77
C PHE A 557 -7.23 -44.64 3.74
N SER A 558 -6.85 -45.85 3.34
CA SER A 558 -6.08 -46.79 4.17
C SER A 558 -4.67 -46.28 4.43
N ARG A 559 -4.08 -45.50 3.51
CA ARG A 559 -2.82 -44.78 3.77
C ARG A 559 -2.95 -43.75 4.87
N TYR A 560 -4.16 -43.27 5.18
CA TYR A 560 -4.43 -42.36 6.28
C TYR A 560 -4.38 -43.06 7.64
N LEU A 561 -4.47 -44.40 7.68
CA LEU A 561 -4.27 -45.20 8.90
C LEU A 561 -2.79 -45.41 9.23
N GLU A 562 -1.90 -45.32 8.23
CA GLU A 562 -0.44 -45.47 8.41
C GLU A 562 0.28 -44.13 8.63
N LEU A 563 -0.49 -43.05 8.65
CA LEU A 563 0.05 -41.73 8.73
C LEU A 563 0.28 -41.37 10.21
N GLU A 564 1.48 -40.86 10.51
CA GLU A 564 1.68 -39.96 11.67
C GLU A 564 0.66 -38.83 11.60
N PHE A 565 0.32 -38.40 10.39
CA PHE A 565 -0.85 -37.61 10.06
C PHE A 565 -2.11 -38.17 10.76
N LEU A 566 -2.97 -37.44 11.43
CA LEU A 566 -3.22 -36.01 11.49
C LEU A 566 -2.14 -35.21 12.24
N ASN A 567 -0.98 -35.78 12.58
CA ASN A 567 0.12 -35.23 13.41
C ASN A 567 0.46 -33.76 13.25
N ASN A 568 0.09 -33.06 12.19
CA ASN A 568 0.15 -31.60 12.16
C ASN A 568 -0.93 -30.95 11.25
N ASN A 569 -1.95 -31.70 10.80
CA ASN A 569 -2.87 -31.27 9.75
C ASN A 569 -4.26 -30.97 10.32
N LYS A 570 -4.72 -29.71 10.32
CA LYS A 570 -4.91 -28.78 9.19
C LYS A 570 -5.62 -29.53 8.10
N THR A 571 -6.94 -29.34 8.10
CA THR A 571 -7.82 -29.26 6.92
C THR A 571 -7.38 -30.13 5.75
N LEU A 572 -8.09 -31.25 5.55
CA LEU A 572 -8.00 -32.05 4.31
C LEU A 572 -8.09 -31.12 3.09
N SER A 573 -7.22 -31.29 2.10
CA SER A 573 -7.29 -30.56 0.83
C SER A 573 -7.43 -31.55 -0.31
N PHE A 574 -8.63 -31.61 -0.88
CA PHE A 574 -8.85 -32.16 -2.21
C PHE A 574 -8.90 -30.99 -3.19
N GLU A 575 -8.01 -30.97 -4.18
CA GLU A 575 -7.99 -29.94 -5.22
C GLU A 575 -9.22 -30.04 -6.14
N SER A 576 -10.38 -29.58 -5.68
CA SER A 576 -11.42 -28.95 -6.50
C SER A 576 -12.59 -28.42 -5.65
N ILE A 577 -12.90 -27.15 -5.90
CA ILE A 577 -14.17 -26.40 -5.72
C ILE A 577 -14.86 -26.35 -4.34
N LEU A 578 -14.87 -27.41 -3.52
CA LEU A 578 -15.34 -27.35 -2.12
C LEU A 578 -14.26 -26.83 -1.15
N PHE A 579 -13.00 -26.84 -1.56
CA PHE A 579 -11.82 -26.66 -0.68
C PHE A 579 -11.01 -25.37 -0.93
N LYS A 580 -11.68 -24.24 -1.19
CA LYS A 580 -11.02 -22.91 -1.22
C LYS A 580 -11.32 -22.01 -0.01
N LYS A 581 -12.12 -22.49 0.94
CA LYS A 581 -12.38 -21.83 2.22
C LYS A 581 -12.07 -22.81 3.36
N ARG A 582 -11.24 -22.38 4.32
CA ARG A 582 -10.66 -23.21 5.39
C ARG A 582 -11.70 -23.67 6.42
N GLU A 583 -12.41 -24.78 6.26
CA GLU A 583 -13.68 -24.91 7.01
C GLU A 583 -13.96 -26.24 7.76
N TYR A 584 -13.03 -27.16 8.06
CA TYR A 584 -13.36 -28.37 8.88
C TYR A 584 -12.26 -28.87 9.85
N VAL A 585 -12.66 -29.48 10.97
CA VAL A 585 -11.83 -30.20 11.96
C VAL A 585 -12.27 -31.66 12.13
N VAL A 586 -11.32 -32.57 12.45
CA VAL A 586 -11.62 -34.00 12.60
C VAL A 586 -12.21 -34.28 13.99
N VAL A 587 -13.38 -34.91 13.99
CA VAL A 587 -14.11 -35.29 15.20
C VAL A 587 -13.89 -36.76 15.56
N SER A 588 -13.93 -37.66 14.59
CA SER A 588 -13.83 -39.10 14.88
C SER A 588 -13.31 -39.86 13.69
N VAL A 589 -12.51 -40.89 13.95
CA VAL A 589 -12.02 -41.83 12.94
C VAL A 589 -12.17 -43.24 13.49
N TYR A 590 -12.90 -44.10 12.78
CA TYR A 590 -13.12 -45.48 13.20
C TYR A 590 -13.31 -46.43 12.03
N GLU A 591 -13.14 -47.73 12.28
CA GLU A 591 -13.41 -48.79 11.30
C GLU A 591 -14.80 -49.40 11.53
N SER A 592 -15.51 -49.63 10.43
CA SER A 592 -16.85 -50.20 10.40
C SER A 592 -16.87 -51.44 9.50
N SER A 593 -17.03 -52.63 10.09
CA SER A 593 -17.13 -53.89 9.35
C SER A 593 -18.57 -54.14 8.90
N LYS A 594 -18.78 -54.54 7.65
CA LYS A 594 -20.13 -54.95 7.18
C LYS A 594 -20.60 -56.28 7.78
N ASN A 595 -19.67 -57.12 8.26
CA ASN A 595 -19.96 -58.54 8.56
C ASN A 595 -19.78 -58.99 10.03
N LYS A 596 -19.22 -58.20 10.96
CA LYS A 596 -18.94 -58.70 12.33
C LYS A 596 -19.80 -58.17 13.47
N TYR A 597 -20.65 -57.18 13.25
CA TYR A 597 -21.61 -56.73 14.26
C TYR A 597 -23.03 -57.01 13.79
N HIS A 598 -23.44 -58.27 13.98
CA HIS A 598 -24.83 -58.67 13.93
C HIS A 598 -25.68 -57.77 14.86
N GLY A 599 -26.48 -56.89 14.27
CA GLY A 599 -27.80 -56.58 14.81
C GLY A 599 -28.18 -55.12 15.01
N GLU A 600 -27.27 -54.17 15.25
CA GLU A 600 -27.69 -52.83 15.74
C GLU A 600 -26.90 -51.61 15.21
N TYR A 601 -25.92 -51.76 14.32
CA TYR A 601 -25.01 -50.63 14.03
C TYR A 601 -24.73 -50.21 12.56
N PRO A 602 -25.66 -50.33 11.58
CA PRO A 602 -25.46 -49.67 10.29
C PRO A 602 -25.74 -48.16 10.30
N GLU A 603 -26.46 -47.63 11.29
CA GLU A 603 -27.18 -46.36 11.12
C GLU A 603 -26.44 -45.10 11.58
N LEU A 604 -25.31 -45.24 12.29
CA LEU A 604 -24.69 -44.09 12.94
C LEU A 604 -23.95 -43.16 11.95
N PHE A 605 -23.25 -43.71 10.96
CA PHE A 605 -22.56 -42.91 9.93
C PHE A 605 -23.46 -42.48 8.77
N ASP A 606 -24.66 -43.04 8.66
CA ASP A 606 -25.67 -42.67 7.65
C ASP A 606 -26.69 -41.66 8.20
N LYS A 607 -26.53 -41.21 9.45
CA LYS A 607 -27.41 -40.23 10.10
C LYS A 607 -27.12 -38.82 9.58
N THR A 608 -28.14 -38.20 8.99
CA THR A 608 -28.03 -36.92 8.28
C THR A 608 -28.65 -35.74 9.04
N GLU A 609 -29.56 -36.00 9.99
CA GLU A 609 -30.32 -35.01 10.77
C GLU A 609 -30.49 -35.50 12.22
N PHE A 610 -30.77 -34.57 13.14
CA PHE A 610 -30.99 -34.83 14.57
C PHE A 610 -32.29 -34.16 15.03
N GLU A 611 -33.22 -34.92 15.59
CA GLU A 611 -34.54 -34.45 16.00
C GLU A 611 -34.50 -33.65 17.31
N ASP A 612 -33.55 -33.96 18.21
CA ASP A 612 -33.37 -33.22 19.46
C ASP A 612 -31.94 -33.28 20.05
N THR A 613 -31.72 -32.53 21.13
CA THR A 613 -30.42 -32.44 21.82
C THR A 613 -30.00 -33.74 22.51
N THR A 614 -30.96 -34.63 22.83
CA THR A 614 -30.68 -35.95 23.41
C THR A 614 -30.09 -36.86 22.34
N GLU A 615 -30.66 -36.83 21.15
CA GLU A 615 -30.20 -37.62 20.01
C GLU A 615 -28.83 -37.16 19.48
N LEU A 616 -28.59 -35.84 19.44
CA LEU A 616 -27.27 -35.28 19.17
C LEU A 616 -26.24 -35.71 20.24
N ARG A 617 -26.63 -35.68 21.51
CA ARG A 617 -25.76 -36.11 22.62
C ARG A 617 -25.41 -37.59 22.51
N ASP A 618 -26.39 -38.45 22.21
CA ASP A 618 -26.16 -39.89 22.07
C ASP A 618 -25.25 -40.19 20.88
N PHE A 619 -25.42 -39.47 19.77
CA PHE A 619 -24.52 -39.53 18.61
C PHE A 619 -23.07 -39.17 18.99
N ILE A 620 -22.86 -38.08 19.73
CA ILE A 620 -21.52 -37.64 20.17
C ILE A 620 -20.88 -38.67 21.10
N ILE A 621 -21.65 -39.24 22.03
CA ILE A 621 -21.15 -40.27 22.94
C ILE A 621 -20.71 -41.50 22.13
N ASP A 622 -21.50 -41.93 21.16
CA ASP A 622 -21.14 -43.05 20.30
C ASP A 622 -19.93 -42.77 19.40
N LEU A 623 -19.75 -41.54 18.91
CA LEU A 623 -18.54 -41.14 18.16
C LEU A 623 -17.28 -41.23 19.01
N LYS A 624 -17.35 -40.77 20.25
CA LYS A 624 -16.23 -40.86 21.21
C LYS A 624 -15.95 -42.30 21.61
N LEU A 625 -16.99 -43.13 21.70
CA LEU A 625 -16.86 -44.55 22.02
C LEU A 625 -16.40 -45.43 20.83
N ARG A 626 -16.36 -44.91 19.60
CA ARG A 626 -15.91 -45.68 18.43
C ARG A 626 -14.60 -45.17 17.87
N SER A 627 -14.31 -43.90 18.10
CA SER A 627 -13.10 -43.25 17.61
C SER A 627 -11.87 -43.99 18.10
N ARG A 628 -10.90 -44.19 17.20
CA ARG A 628 -9.57 -44.69 17.54
C ARG A 628 -8.70 -43.65 18.27
N PHE A 629 -9.17 -42.39 18.32
CA PHE A 629 -8.47 -41.26 18.93
C PHE A 629 -9.42 -40.45 19.80
N GLU A 630 -8.93 -39.96 20.94
CA GLU A 630 -9.69 -39.05 21.79
C GLU A 630 -9.52 -37.62 21.28
N THR A 631 -10.64 -36.96 20.93
CA THR A 631 -10.63 -35.57 20.45
C THR A 631 -11.19 -34.62 21.51
N ASN A 632 -10.57 -33.44 21.62
CA ASN A 632 -11.07 -32.33 22.45
C ASN A 632 -12.00 -31.39 21.68
N VAL A 633 -12.27 -31.66 20.40
CA VAL A 633 -13.17 -30.85 19.57
C VAL A 633 -14.55 -30.83 20.22
N ASP A 634 -15.00 -29.65 20.63
CA ASP A 634 -16.32 -29.46 21.21
C ASP A 634 -17.39 -29.54 20.12
N ILE A 635 -18.53 -30.11 20.49
CA ILE A 635 -19.68 -30.25 19.61
C ILE A 635 -20.88 -29.66 20.33
N VAL A 636 -21.52 -28.69 19.69
CA VAL A 636 -22.70 -27.98 20.20
C VAL A 636 -23.81 -28.00 19.15
N THR A 637 -25.03 -27.74 19.60
CA THR A 637 -26.20 -27.62 18.70
C THR A 637 -25.99 -26.50 17.69
N GLY A 638 -26.36 -26.73 16.43
CA GLY A 638 -26.09 -25.88 15.27
C GLY A 638 -24.81 -26.23 14.51
N ASP A 639 -23.96 -27.13 15.02
CA ASP A 639 -22.78 -27.61 14.30
C ASP A 639 -23.15 -28.47 13.07
N ARG A 640 -22.28 -28.41 12.06
CA ARG A 640 -22.45 -29.06 10.77
C ARG A 640 -21.36 -30.09 10.54
N PHE A 641 -21.72 -31.26 10.04
CA PHE A 641 -20.81 -32.38 9.90
C PHE A 641 -20.64 -32.84 8.44
N LEU A 642 -19.49 -33.43 8.17
CA LEU A 642 -19.16 -34.11 6.93
C LEU A 642 -18.56 -35.49 7.26
N THR A 643 -19.20 -36.55 6.78
CA THR A 643 -18.79 -37.94 6.96
C THR A 643 -18.25 -38.50 5.65
N LEU A 644 -17.03 -39.05 5.69
CA LEU A 644 -16.35 -39.68 4.56
C LEU A 644 -16.20 -41.18 4.84
N ILE A 645 -16.55 -42.02 3.86
CA ILE A 645 -16.57 -43.48 4.03
C ILE A 645 -15.78 -44.15 2.90
N SER A 646 -14.80 -44.96 3.27
CA SER A 646 -13.95 -45.68 2.32
C SER A 646 -14.66 -46.89 1.67
N GLN A 647 -14.13 -47.34 0.54
CA GLN A 647 -14.40 -48.71 0.08
C GLN A 647 -13.77 -49.72 1.04
N GLY A 648 -14.43 -50.87 1.21
CA GLY A 648 -13.89 -51.92 2.07
C GLY A 648 -13.05 -52.90 1.26
N GLU A 649 -11.79 -53.07 1.65
CA GLU A 649 -10.79 -53.79 0.84
C GLU A 649 -10.50 -55.22 1.34
N ASN A 650 -11.01 -55.59 2.53
CA ASN A 650 -10.72 -56.87 3.19
C ASN A 650 -11.87 -57.89 3.04
N GLU A 651 -11.62 -59.18 3.31
CA GLU A 651 -12.64 -60.26 3.23
C GLU A 651 -13.89 -59.99 4.09
N ASP A 652 -13.74 -59.22 5.17
CA ASP A 652 -14.82 -58.78 6.07
C ASP A 652 -15.53 -57.47 5.61
N ASN A 653 -15.06 -56.87 4.50
CA ASN A 653 -15.53 -55.61 3.90
C ASN A 653 -15.51 -54.43 4.89
N ASP A 654 -14.41 -54.33 5.64
CA ASP A 654 -14.17 -53.29 6.64
C ASP A 654 -13.92 -51.96 5.98
N ARG A 655 -14.64 -50.92 6.42
CA ARG A 655 -14.59 -49.57 5.88
C ARG A 655 -14.02 -48.61 6.91
N THR A 656 -13.21 -47.66 6.46
CA THR A 656 -12.76 -46.55 7.29
C THR A 656 -13.77 -45.43 7.22
N VAL A 657 -14.19 -44.91 8.37
CA VAL A 657 -15.13 -43.78 8.49
C VAL A 657 -14.41 -42.62 9.17
N ILE A 658 -14.46 -41.45 8.52
CA ILE A 658 -13.91 -40.19 9.03
C ILE A 658 -15.04 -39.18 9.16
N ILE A 659 -15.18 -38.59 10.34
CA ILE A 659 -16.20 -37.56 10.61
C ILE A 659 -15.52 -36.23 10.91
N LEU A 660 -15.97 -35.20 10.21
CA LEU A 660 -15.47 -33.85 10.25
C LEU A 660 -16.58 -32.91 10.73
N ARG A 661 -16.22 -31.86 11.48
CA ARG A 661 -17.13 -30.77 11.86
C ARG A 661 -16.67 -29.47 11.23
N GLU A 662 -17.61 -28.69 10.70
CA GLU A 662 -17.33 -27.40 10.12
C GLU A 662 -16.81 -26.43 11.20
N LEU A 663 -15.74 -25.68 10.89
CA LEU A 663 -15.25 -24.63 11.79
C LEU A 663 -16.31 -23.54 11.91
N ARG A 664 -16.66 -23.14 13.13
CA ARG A 664 -17.60 -22.03 13.33
C ARG A 664 -16.96 -20.73 12.83
N ARG A 665 -17.78 -19.73 12.48
CA ARG A 665 -17.38 -18.47 11.81
C ARG A 665 -16.28 -17.65 12.52
N ASN A 666 -15.97 -17.95 13.79
CA ASN A 666 -14.92 -17.33 14.60
C ASN A 666 -13.97 -18.35 15.26
N GLU A 667 -14.04 -19.61 14.86
CA GLU A 667 -13.22 -20.68 15.40
C GLU A 667 -11.97 -20.83 14.54
N ILE A 668 -10.81 -20.73 15.19
CA ILE A 668 -9.52 -20.96 14.56
C ILE A 668 -9.21 -22.42 14.82
N ALA A 669 -8.90 -23.20 13.78
CA ALA A 669 -8.44 -24.58 13.97
C ALA A 669 -7.21 -24.60 14.89
N SER A 670 -7.40 -24.89 16.17
CA SER A 670 -6.33 -25.14 17.12
C SER A 670 -6.02 -26.63 17.14
N PHE A 671 -4.73 -26.93 17.27
CA PHE A 671 -4.19 -28.28 17.37
C PHE A 671 -4.05 -28.61 18.84
N ASP A 672 -5.01 -29.35 19.37
CA ASP A 672 -4.82 -30.02 20.66
C ASP A 672 -4.22 -31.41 20.41
N ASP A 673 -3.21 -31.76 21.20
CA ASP A 673 -2.55 -33.06 21.16
C ASP A 673 -3.54 -34.16 21.56
N ALA A 674 -4.11 -34.85 20.57
CA ALA A 674 -4.93 -36.04 20.80
C ALA A 674 -4.02 -37.22 21.21
N ILE A 675 -4.36 -37.88 22.32
CA ILE A 675 -3.63 -39.05 22.79
C ILE A 675 -4.08 -40.25 21.96
N VAL A 676 -3.16 -40.85 21.19
CA VAL A 676 -3.39 -42.16 20.58
C VAL A 676 -3.51 -43.16 21.71
N SER A 677 -4.65 -43.83 21.81
CA SER A 677 -4.82 -44.89 22.81
C SER A 677 -4.03 -46.12 22.38
N ASP A 678 -2.80 -46.24 22.90
CA ASP A 678 -1.92 -47.37 22.60
C ASP A 678 -2.60 -48.70 23.00
N GLY A 679 -2.82 -49.56 22.01
CA GLY A 679 -3.29 -50.93 22.22
C GLY A 679 -4.50 -51.38 21.40
N ILE A 680 -5.06 -50.56 20.50
CA ILE A 680 -6.28 -50.93 19.77
C ILE A 680 -5.94 -51.64 18.46
N SER A 681 -5.71 -52.95 18.53
CA SER A 681 -5.75 -53.82 17.35
C SER A 681 -7.13 -54.46 17.13
N ASN A 682 -8.15 -54.10 17.92
CA ASN A 682 -9.50 -54.67 17.78
C ASN A 682 -10.58 -53.73 18.36
N THR A 683 -11.34 -53.07 17.49
CA THR A 683 -12.35 -52.03 17.83
C THR A 683 -13.53 -52.54 18.66
N GLY A 684 -13.75 -53.85 18.75
CA GLY A 684 -14.83 -54.45 19.54
C GLY A 684 -14.62 -54.48 21.05
N ALA A 685 -13.42 -54.88 21.49
CA ALA A 685 -13.12 -55.05 22.91
C ALA A 685 -13.05 -53.69 23.64
N TRP A 686 -12.58 -52.65 22.94
CA TRP A 686 -12.53 -51.28 23.44
C TRP A 686 -13.93 -50.72 23.74
N TYR A 687 -14.91 -51.02 22.88
CA TYR A 687 -16.30 -50.54 23.05
C TYR A 687 -16.99 -51.25 24.22
N ASP A 688 -16.78 -52.55 24.38
CA ASP A 688 -17.35 -53.32 25.49
C ASP A 688 -16.80 -52.89 26.87
N GLU A 689 -15.53 -52.48 26.97
CA GLU A 689 -14.93 -51.95 28.21
C GLU A 689 -15.48 -50.55 28.58
N ASN A 690 -15.64 -49.65 27.60
CA ASN A 690 -16.10 -48.28 27.84
C ASN A 690 -17.62 -48.15 28.01
N LYS A 691 -18.41 -49.13 27.53
CA LYS A 691 -19.87 -49.18 27.74
C LYS A 691 -20.28 -49.25 29.23
N LYS A 692 -19.40 -49.77 30.09
CA LYS A 692 -19.63 -49.88 31.54
C LYS A 692 -19.56 -48.53 32.27
N LEU A 693 -18.69 -47.61 31.80
CA LEU A 693 -18.59 -46.24 32.31
C LEU A 693 -19.82 -45.39 31.95
N LYS A 694 -20.42 -45.61 30.77
CA LYS A 694 -21.62 -44.89 30.31
C LYS A 694 -22.79 -45.06 31.31
N SER A 695 -23.01 -46.28 31.79
CA SER A 695 -24.07 -46.58 32.76
C SER A 695 -23.87 -45.96 34.15
N GLU A 696 -22.64 -45.69 34.57
CA GLU A 696 -22.33 -45.10 35.88
C GLU A 696 -22.50 -43.57 35.85
N VAL A 697 -22.07 -42.92 34.76
CA VAL A 697 -22.20 -41.47 34.55
C VAL A 697 -23.66 -41.06 34.32
N GLU A 698 -24.45 -41.87 33.60
CA GLU A 698 -25.88 -41.63 33.42
C GLU A 698 -26.66 -41.69 34.74
N ALA A 699 -26.24 -42.53 35.68
CA ALA A 699 -26.86 -42.65 37.00
C ALA A 699 -26.60 -41.42 37.89
N GLU A 700 -25.38 -40.86 37.87
CA GLU A 700 -25.04 -39.63 38.61
C GLU A 700 -25.77 -38.40 38.06
N ILE A 701 -25.83 -38.25 36.74
CA ILE A 701 -26.51 -37.12 36.09
C ILE A 701 -28.01 -37.16 36.37
N LYS A 702 -28.60 -38.36 36.36
CA LYS A 702 -30.02 -38.52 36.73
C LYS A 702 -30.28 -38.13 38.18
N ALA A 703 -29.40 -38.52 39.12
CA ALA A 703 -29.54 -38.14 40.52
C ALA A 703 -29.44 -36.61 40.73
N TRP A 704 -28.60 -35.93 39.96
CA TRP A 704 -28.44 -34.47 40.01
C TRP A 704 -29.65 -33.72 39.44
N ASN A 705 -30.22 -34.19 38.33
CA ASN A 705 -31.41 -33.59 37.74
C ASN A 705 -32.68 -33.81 38.59
N ASP A 706 -32.80 -34.98 39.22
CA ASP A 706 -33.88 -35.27 40.17
C ASP A 706 -33.79 -34.31 41.38
N TRP A 707 -32.58 -34.03 41.89
CA TRP A 707 -32.35 -33.06 42.97
C TRP A 707 -32.70 -31.61 42.59
N LEU A 708 -32.32 -31.17 41.39
CA LEU A 708 -32.62 -29.81 40.88
C LEU A 708 -34.12 -29.58 40.72
N THR A 709 -34.86 -30.60 40.29
CA THR A 709 -36.31 -30.54 40.09
C THR A 709 -37.04 -30.37 41.43
N ASP A 710 -36.61 -31.09 42.47
CA ASP A 710 -37.22 -31.02 43.81
C ASP A 710 -36.94 -29.71 44.56
N ASN A 711 -35.85 -29.00 44.23
CA ASN A 711 -35.42 -27.80 44.96
C ASN A 711 -35.64 -26.48 44.21
N ASN A 712 -36.22 -26.53 43.01
CA ASN A 712 -36.32 -25.39 42.11
C ASN A 712 -37.12 -24.21 42.69
N SER A 713 -38.18 -24.49 43.46
CA SER A 713 -38.98 -23.44 44.13
C SER A 713 -38.24 -22.73 45.27
N ARG A 714 -37.22 -23.37 45.84
CA ARG A 714 -36.43 -22.86 46.97
C ARG A 714 -35.35 -21.87 46.52
N LEU A 715 -34.89 -21.99 45.26
CA LEU A 715 -33.82 -21.17 44.68
C LEU A 715 -34.30 -19.78 44.21
N PHE A 716 -35.57 -19.61 43.85
CA PHE A 716 -36.07 -18.38 43.23
C PHE A 716 -36.27 -17.18 44.17
N ASN A 717 -36.16 -17.36 45.49
CA ASN A 717 -36.46 -16.30 46.49
C ASN A 717 -35.33 -16.06 47.50
N LEU A 718 -34.10 -16.47 47.22
CA LEU A 718 -32.99 -16.34 48.17
C LEU A 718 -32.07 -15.16 47.83
N ASP A 719 -31.60 -14.50 48.89
CA ASP A 719 -30.50 -13.53 48.82
C ASP A 719 -29.14 -14.25 48.93
N LEU A 720 -28.06 -13.47 48.91
CA LEU A 720 -26.68 -13.99 48.88
C LEU A 720 -26.34 -14.91 50.06
N ASP A 721 -26.93 -14.69 51.24
CA ASP A 721 -26.71 -15.56 52.40
C ASP A 721 -27.51 -16.87 52.27
N GLY A 722 -28.73 -16.79 51.74
CA GLY A 722 -29.53 -17.98 51.40
C GLY A 722 -28.90 -18.86 50.32
N LEU A 723 -28.20 -18.26 49.35
CA LEU A 723 -27.41 -18.97 48.33
C LEU A 723 -26.19 -19.66 48.94
N ASN A 724 -25.50 -19.01 49.89
CA ASN A 724 -24.33 -19.58 50.55
C ASN A 724 -24.66 -20.77 51.46
N ASP A 725 -25.85 -20.79 52.07
CA ASP A 725 -26.31 -21.92 52.88
C ASP A 725 -26.68 -23.15 52.03
N ILE A 726 -27.25 -22.95 50.83
CA ILE A 726 -27.50 -24.05 49.87
C ILE A 726 -26.18 -24.62 49.36
N VAL A 727 -25.20 -23.76 49.07
CA VAL A 727 -23.85 -24.20 48.67
C VAL A 727 -23.20 -25.03 49.79
N ARG A 728 -23.40 -24.68 51.06
CA ARG A 728 -22.92 -25.45 52.22
C ARG A 728 -23.64 -26.80 52.40
N GLU A 729 -24.93 -26.87 52.09
CA GLU A 729 -25.73 -28.11 52.11
C GLU A 729 -25.24 -29.08 51.01
N LEU A 730 -24.95 -28.57 49.81
CA LEU A 730 -24.47 -29.34 48.66
C LEU A 730 -23.00 -29.80 48.77
N THR A 731 -22.18 -29.02 49.48
CA THR A 731 -20.72 -29.28 49.57
C THR A 731 -20.30 -29.96 50.87
N GLY A 732 -21.22 -30.22 51.80
CA GLY A 732 -20.90 -30.82 53.10
C GLY A 732 -19.97 -29.92 53.92
N GLY A 733 -20.48 -28.81 54.42
CA GLY A 733 -19.65 -27.71 54.93
C GLY A 733 -18.64 -28.03 56.04
N GLU A 734 -17.47 -27.38 55.97
CA GLU A 734 -16.76 -26.77 57.11
C GLU A 734 -15.66 -25.78 56.64
N LYS A 735 -15.50 -24.68 57.37
CA LYS A 735 -14.35 -23.74 57.36
C LYS A 735 -14.16 -23.26 58.80
N PRO A 736 -12.93 -23.04 59.30
CA PRO A 736 -12.52 -21.65 59.51
C PRO A 736 -10.99 -21.40 59.34
N ALA A 737 -10.58 -20.18 59.69
CA ALA A 737 -9.43 -19.43 59.18
C ALA A 737 -8.32 -19.15 60.23
N ILE A 738 -7.19 -18.60 59.73
CA ILE A 738 -6.17 -17.71 60.35
C ILE A 738 -5.17 -18.30 61.38
N GLY A 739 -3.86 -18.05 61.14
CA GLY A 739 -2.96 -17.62 62.22
C GLY A 739 -1.50 -18.11 62.20
N GLU A 740 -0.62 -17.27 61.65
CA GLU A 740 0.70 -16.87 62.20
C GLU A 740 1.89 -17.84 62.41
N THR A 741 3.05 -17.31 61.98
CA THR A 741 4.41 -17.37 62.57
C THR A 741 5.44 -18.42 62.14
N GLY A 742 6.61 -17.89 61.75
CA GLY A 742 7.97 -18.45 61.91
C GLY A 742 8.29 -19.71 61.11
N SER A 743 9.51 -20.07 60.76
CA SER A 743 10.86 -19.51 60.94
C SER A 743 11.78 -20.61 60.39
N GLU A 744 12.86 -20.22 59.68
CA GLU A 744 14.12 -20.98 59.57
C GLU A 744 14.01 -22.38 58.89
N GLU A 745 15.00 -22.99 58.26
CA GLU A 745 16.37 -22.68 57.87
C GLU A 745 16.78 -23.85 56.94
N ASN A 746 17.72 -23.58 56.02
CA ASN A 746 18.87 -24.44 55.75
C ASN A 746 18.79 -25.75 54.91
N LEU A 747 19.58 -25.68 53.81
CA LEU A 747 20.77 -26.50 53.49
C LEU A 747 20.70 -27.51 52.33
N ILE A 748 21.67 -27.28 51.40
CA ILE A 748 22.61 -28.25 50.77
C ILE A 748 21.97 -29.27 49.81
N ASP A 749 22.50 -29.72 48.67
CA ASP A 749 23.69 -29.65 47.78
C ASP A 749 23.09 -30.13 46.42
N GLY A 750 23.64 -30.00 45.23
CA GLY A 750 25.04 -29.93 44.85
C GLY A 750 25.23 -30.46 43.43
N SER A 751 26.38 -30.10 42.88
CA SER A 751 27.11 -30.70 41.77
C SER A 751 26.60 -30.55 40.32
N ALA A 752 27.48 -29.90 39.57
CA ALA A 752 27.57 -29.76 38.12
C ALA A 752 28.04 -31.04 37.42
N GLN A 753 27.87 -31.10 36.09
CA GLN A 753 28.87 -31.68 35.18
C GLN A 753 28.73 -31.18 33.72
N THR A 754 29.83 -31.30 32.99
CA THR A 754 30.35 -30.49 31.87
C THR A 754 30.28 -31.16 30.48
N VAL A 755 29.91 -30.38 29.44
CA VAL A 755 30.49 -30.16 28.06
C VAL A 755 31.45 -31.24 27.49
N PRO A 756 31.41 -31.73 26.19
CA PRO A 756 31.82 -30.92 24.99
C PRO A 756 31.43 -31.32 23.53
N GLY A 757 31.58 -30.35 22.59
CA GLY A 757 31.87 -30.49 21.14
C GLY A 757 30.67 -30.72 20.20
N THR A 758 30.54 -30.23 18.96
CA THR A 758 31.48 -29.72 17.95
C THR A 758 30.69 -29.15 16.74
N GLU A 759 31.29 -28.18 16.03
CA GLU A 759 31.15 -27.82 14.59
C GLU A 759 29.91 -27.06 14.02
N LYS A 760 30.25 -25.99 13.28
CA LYS A 760 29.40 -25.14 12.41
C LYS A 760 29.17 -25.81 11.03
N PRO A 761 28.09 -25.45 10.30
CA PRO A 761 28.28 -24.54 9.16
C PRO A 761 27.16 -23.48 8.95
N THR A 762 27.63 -22.24 8.77
CA THR A 762 27.20 -21.18 7.82
C THR A 762 25.87 -21.21 7.04
N SER A 763 25.06 -20.14 7.19
CA SER A 763 24.36 -19.35 6.13
C SER A 763 23.48 -18.28 6.82
N ASN A 764 23.78 -16.98 6.85
CA ASN A 764 23.60 -15.89 5.86
C ASN A 764 22.17 -15.60 5.35
N SER A 765 21.81 -14.30 5.40
CA SER A 765 20.63 -13.55 4.87
C SER A 765 19.29 -13.82 5.58
N THR A 766 18.59 -12.89 6.24
CA THR A 766 18.35 -11.44 6.03
C THR A 766 18.04 -11.07 4.59
N THR A 767 16.76 -10.79 4.31
CA THR A 767 16.38 -9.55 3.62
C THR A 767 14.92 -9.28 3.82
N THR A 768 14.68 -8.01 4.10
CA THR A 768 13.42 -7.51 4.50
C THR A 768 13.39 -5.98 4.50
N SER A 769 12.52 -5.44 3.64
CA SER A 769 11.77 -4.16 3.47
C SER A 769 11.63 -3.16 4.64
N PRO A 770 10.82 -2.05 4.59
CA PRO A 770 10.30 -1.04 3.61
C PRO A 770 10.69 0.42 4.07
N PRO A 771 10.02 1.56 3.73
CA PRO A 771 9.36 2.47 4.72
C PRO A 771 8.22 3.40 4.17
N GLU A 772 7.46 4.26 4.87
CA GLU A 772 7.05 4.48 6.28
C GLU A 772 5.91 5.54 6.32
N THR A 773 4.83 5.27 7.08
CA THR A 773 4.04 6.30 7.77
C THR A 773 4.15 6.05 9.27
N GLY A 774 4.99 6.82 9.98
CA GLY A 774 4.96 6.98 11.45
C GLY A 774 5.01 5.72 12.32
N GLY A 775 5.24 4.54 11.75
CA GLY A 775 5.58 3.32 12.45
C GLY A 775 7.07 3.13 12.23
N THR A 776 7.84 3.37 13.28
CA THR A 776 9.28 3.13 13.29
C THR A 776 9.53 1.74 12.73
N SER A 777 10.18 1.65 11.57
CA SER A 777 10.66 0.39 11.01
C SER A 777 12.09 0.17 11.52
N PRO A 778 12.52 -1.08 11.75
CA PRO A 778 13.92 -1.34 12.11
C PRO A 778 14.84 -1.02 10.92
N PRO A 779 15.85 -0.14 11.03
CA PRO A 779 16.96 -0.09 10.09
C PRO A 779 17.71 -1.42 10.01
N SER A 780 18.20 -1.73 8.80
CA SER A 780 18.98 -2.92 8.48
C SER A 780 20.15 -3.11 9.45
N THR A 781 20.21 -4.25 10.13
CA THR A 781 21.15 -4.55 11.23
C THR A 781 22.61 -4.35 10.77
N PRO A 782 23.31 -3.30 11.23
CA PRO A 782 24.74 -3.18 10.98
C PRO A 782 25.47 -3.89 12.12
N ASN A 783 26.46 -4.72 11.80
CA ASN A 783 27.53 -5.01 12.76
C ASN A 783 28.37 -3.72 12.92
N LEU A 784 27.93 -2.81 13.79
CA LEU A 784 28.65 -1.60 14.15
C LEU A 784 28.98 -1.63 15.66
N PRO A 785 30.16 -1.12 16.06
CA PRO A 785 30.67 -1.27 17.43
C PRO A 785 29.80 -0.54 18.47
N ASP A 786 29.63 -1.19 19.63
CA ASP A 786 28.96 -0.66 20.81
C ASP A 786 29.79 0.44 21.49
N THR A 787 29.50 1.70 21.20
CA THR A 787 29.76 2.77 22.18
C THR A 787 28.61 3.77 22.16
N PRO A 788 27.61 3.61 23.04
CA PRO A 788 26.70 4.70 23.37
C PRO A 788 27.46 5.84 24.11
N PRO A 789 26.93 7.08 24.07
CA PRO A 789 27.52 8.24 24.74
C PRO A 789 27.56 8.04 26.27
N THR A 790 28.74 8.11 26.87
CA THR A 790 28.96 7.81 28.31
C THR A 790 28.21 8.73 29.28
N ALA A 791 27.66 8.12 30.34
CA ALA A 791 27.11 8.72 31.56
C ALA A 791 27.53 10.18 31.85
N GLY A 792 26.58 11.11 31.63
CA GLY A 792 26.72 12.55 31.91
C GLY A 792 26.35 13.47 30.74
N GLU A 793 26.13 12.93 29.54
CA GLU A 793 25.77 13.70 28.34
C GLU A 793 24.26 13.91 28.19
N GLU A 794 23.86 15.13 27.83
CA GLU A 794 22.47 15.44 27.51
C GLU A 794 22.04 14.76 26.20
N ILE A 795 20.89 14.08 26.19
CA ILE A 795 20.31 13.51 24.97
C ILE A 795 19.27 14.48 24.41
N THR A 796 19.14 14.52 23.08
CA THR A 796 18.26 15.46 22.37
C THR A 796 17.22 14.73 21.52
N VAL A 797 15.94 14.98 21.81
CA VAL A 797 14.79 14.42 21.06
C VAL A 797 13.97 15.55 20.44
N THR A 798 13.22 15.25 19.38
CA THR A 798 12.31 16.22 18.73
C THR A 798 10.87 15.96 19.17
N SER A 799 10.16 16.95 19.69
CA SER A 799 8.77 16.83 20.12
C SER A 799 7.81 16.59 18.95
N TYR A 800 6.95 15.56 19.02
CA TYR A 800 5.89 15.31 18.03
C TYR A 800 4.91 16.48 17.88
N SER A 801 4.53 17.13 18.98
CA SER A 801 3.47 18.15 19.00
C SER A 801 3.95 19.54 18.58
N THR A 802 5.24 19.85 18.79
CA THR A 802 5.78 21.21 18.55
C THR A 802 6.89 21.27 17.51
N GLY A 803 7.45 20.12 17.11
CA GLY A 803 8.62 20.04 16.22
C GLY A 803 9.91 20.61 16.83
N ARG A 804 9.89 21.02 18.11
CA ARG A 804 11.06 21.59 18.80
C ARG A 804 11.97 20.49 19.30
N LYS A 805 13.29 20.73 19.22
CA LYS A 805 14.31 19.90 19.87
C LYS A 805 14.37 20.22 21.36
N ILE A 806 14.36 19.17 22.19
CA ILE A 806 14.43 19.25 23.65
C ILE A 806 15.63 18.39 24.07
N SER A 807 16.54 19.01 24.82
CA SER A 807 17.76 18.38 25.36
C SER A 807 17.65 18.28 26.88
N GLY A 808 18.16 17.20 27.46
CA GLY A 808 18.17 16.99 28.91
C GLY A 808 18.84 15.69 29.31
N THR A 809 18.84 15.38 30.60
CA THR A 809 19.39 14.11 31.09
C THR A 809 18.61 12.93 30.51
N PRO A 810 19.24 11.76 30.30
CA PRO A 810 18.52 10.58 29.85
C PRO A 810 17.33 10.22 30.75
N THR A 811 17.50 10.33 32.07
CA THR A 811 16.43 10.12 33.04
C THR A 811 15.25 11.06 32.81
N ASP A 812 15.49 12.36 32.62
CA ASP A 812 14.41 13.33 32.41
C ASP A 812 13.70 13.10 31.07
N ILE A 813 14.44 12.90 29.99
CA ILE A 813 13.87 12.69 28.66
C ILE A 813 13.07 11.38 28.61
N VAL A 814 13.61 10.28 29.12
CA VAL A 814 12.86 9.01 29.18
C VAL A 814 11.63 9.14 30.06
N SER A 815 11.73 9.82 31.19
CA SER A 815 10.56 10.06 32.06
C SER A 815 9.47 10.84 31.34
N MET A 816 9.84 11.86 30.54
CA MET A 816 8.87 12.64 29.76
C MET A 816 8.17 11.83 28.68
N ILE A 817 8.88 10.87 28.07
CA ILE A 817 8.31 9.96 27.06
C ILE A 817 7.39 8.94 27.74
N VAL A 818 7.84 8.29 28.82
CA VAL A 818 7.05 7.28 29.55
C VAL A 818 5.76 7.90 30.12
N GLU A 819 5.83 9.13 30.64
CA GLU A 819 4.64 9.87 31.09
C GLU A 819 3.66 10.11 29.94
N ALA A 820 4.15 10.44 28.74
CA ALA A 820 3.31 10.66 27.56
C ALA A 820 2.67 9.38 27.01
N GLU A 821 3.37 8.25 27.14
CA GLU A 821 2.97 6.96 26.58
C GLU A 821 1.98 6.20 27.47
N VAL A 822 2.31 6.03 28.76
CA VAL A 822 1.52 5.19 29.68
C VAL A 822 1.02 5.95 30.92
N GLY A 823 1.71 7.01 31.31
CA GLY A 823 1.37 7.80 32.51
C GLY A 823 1.54 7.05 33.84
N PRO A 824 1.21 7.70 34.98
CA PRO A 824 1.49 7.17 36.31
C PRO A 824 0.45 6.19 36.85
N SER A 825 -0.68 6.00 36.16
CA SER A 825 -1.78 5.13 36.61
C SER A 825 -1.55 3.65 36.27
N PHE A 826 -0.56 3.34 35.44
CA PHE A 826 -0.18 1.99 35.09
C PHE A 826 0.55 1.31 36.26
N ASN A 827 0.53 -0.02 36.26
CA ASN A 827 1.27 -0.82 37.23
C ASN A 827 2.78 -0.46 37.18
N PRO A 828 3.46 -0.34 38.33
CA PRO A 828 4.89 -0.02 38.38
C PRO A 828 5.77 -0.89 37.47
N GLU A 829 5.50 -2.19 37.36
CA GLU A 829 6.28 -3.11 36.52
C GLU A 829 6.03 -2.88 35.03
N ALA A 830 4.83 -2.44 34.64
CA ALA A 830 4.53 -2.04 33.27
C ALA A 830 5.19 -0.70 32.90
N ILE A 831 5.24 0.25 33.84
CA ILE A 831 5.97 1.52 33.68
C ILE A 831 7.47 1.25 33.49
N LYS A 832 8.06 0.34 34.28
CA LYS A 832 9.44 -0.10 34.11
C LYS A 832 9.68 -0.79 32.77
N ALA A 833 8.76 -1.64 32.33
CA ALA A 833 8.86 -2.29 31.02
C ALA A 833 8.85 -1.25 29.88
N GLN A 834 7.95 -0.27 29.95
CA GLN A 834 7.89 0.84 29.00
C GLN A 834 9.19 1.67 29.03
N ALA A 835 9.73 1.96 30.22
CA ALA A 835 10.99 2.68 30.35
C ALA A 835 12.14 1.96 29.65
N VAL A 836 12.31 0.65 29.88
CA VAL A 836 13.37 -0.16 29.23
C VAL A 836 13.17 -0.25 27.71
N ALA A 837 11.93 -0.34 27.23
CA ALA A 837 11.64 -0.29 25.79
C ALA A 837 12.02 1.07 25.17
N VAL A 838 11.76 2.18 25.85
CA VAL A 838 12.15 3.53 25.41
C VAL A 838 13.68 3.72 25.46
N ILE A 839 14.34 3.28 26.54
CA ILE A 839 15.82 3.31 26.67
C ILE A 839 16.46 2.58 25.50
N THR A 840 16.00 1.36 25.24
CA THR A 840 16.49 0.50 24.16
C THR A 840 16.27 1.16 22.79
N TYR A 841 15.08 1.72 22.55
CA TYR A 841 14.76 2.41 21.30
C TYR A 841 15.65 3.65 21.07
N LEU A 842 15.87 4.46 22.11
CA LEU A 842 16.74 5.65 22.01
C LEU A 842 18.19 5.25 21.74
N LYS A 843 18.73 4.26 22.47
CA LYS A 843 20.07 3.71 22.23
C LYS A 843 20.22 3.13 20.83
N TYR A 844 19.17 2.51 20.30
CA TYR A 844 19.13 2.02 18.94
C TYR A 844 19.11 3.17 17.91
N SER A 845 18.30 4.20 18.15
CA SER A 845 18.13 5.36 17.24
C SER A 845 19.36 6.27 17.18
N TYR A 846 20.08 6.47 18.28
CA TYR A 846 21.30 7.29 18.26
C TYR A 846 22.46 6.64 17.48
N ARG A 847 22.33 5.37 17.05
CA ARG A 847 23.29 4.73 16.13
C ARG A 847 23.16 5.22 14.68
N THR A 848 22.08 5.93 14.33
CA THR A 848 21.76 6.36 12.95
C THR A 848 21.82 7.88 12.73
N ASP A 849 22.57 8.60 13.59
CA ASP A 849 22.96 10.03 13.46
C ASP A 849 21.81 11.06 13.40
N SER A 850 20.60 10.70 13.83
CA SER A 850 19.42 11.59 13.85
C SER A 850 18.68 11.59 15.19
N ALA A 851 18.36 12.77 15.72
CA ALA A 851 17.57 12.93 16.94
C ALA A 851 16.12 12.42 16.76
N PRO A 852 15.68 11.37 17.48
CA PRO A 852 14.39 10.74 17.23
C PRO A 852 13.21 11.67 17.61
N LYS A 853 12.08 11.53 16.90
CA LYS A 853 10.83 12.24 17.20
C LYS A 853 10.02 11.47 18.24
N MET A 854 9.61 12.13 19.33
CA MET A 854 8.99 11.50 20.50
C MET A 854 7.85 12.33 21.10
N PRO A 855 6.85 11.67 21.74
CA PRO A 855 5.84 12.37 22.51
C PRO A 855 6.43 12.77 23.86
N LEU A 856 6.08 13.95 24.35
CA LEU A 856 6.72 14.53 25.54
C LEU A 856 5.68 15.20 26.43
N LEU A 857 5.56 14.72 27.66
CA LEU A 857 4.80 15.34 28.75
C LEU A 857 5.69 15.55 29.97
N SER A 858 5.34 16.50 30.83
CA SER A 858 6.06 16.73 32.09
C SER A 858 5.88 15.53 33.02
N ALA A 859 6.98 14.84 33.34
CA ALA A 859 6.92 13.60 34.11
C ALA A 859 6.60 13.80 35.59
N SER A 860 5.71 12.96 36.10
CA SER A 860 5.34 12.88 37.52
C SER A 860 6.49 12.30 38.37
N PRO A 861 6.55 12.59 39.69
CA PRO A 861 7.56 12.01 40.58
C PRO A 861 7.54 10.47 40.58
N THR A 862 6.35 9.86 40.48
CA THR A 862 6.19 8.41 40.42
C THR A 862 6.89 7.81 39.20
N VAL A 863 6.63 8.37 38.01
CA VAL A 863 7.27 7.90 36.76
C VAL A 863 8.79 8.15 36.82
N LYS A 864 9.24 9.32 37.28
CA LYS A 864 10.68 9.61 37.42
C LYS A 864 11.40 8.60 38.31
N ASN A 865 10.82 8.25 39.45
CA ASN A 865 11.42 7.28 40.37
C ASN A 865 11.53 5.90 39.73
N LEU A 866 10.45 5.40 39.11
CA LEU A 866 10.45 4.09 38.47
C LEU A 866 11.39 4.03 37.25
N VAL A 867 11.47 5.10 36.46
CA VAL A 867 12.43 5.21 35.36
C VAL A 867 13.87 5.17 35.88
N SER A 868 14.16 5.86 36.99
CA SER A 868 15.51 5.86 37.57
C SER A 868 15.98 4.49 38.03
N GLU A 869 15.07 3.58 38.42
CA GLU A 869 15.41 2.21 38.83
C GLU A 869 15.92 1.34 37.67
N VAL A 870 15.52 1.64 36.43
CA VAL A 870 15.81 0.83 35.25
C VAL A 870 16.61 1.57 34.18
N ILE A 871 17.07 2.78 34.50
CA ILE A 871 17.65 3.72 33.54
C ILE A 871 18.87 3.13 32.82
N ASP A 872 19.66 2.30 33.49
CA ASP A 872 20.86 1.65 32.91
C ASP A 872 20.57 0.31 32.23
N THR A 873 19.30 -0.10 32.14
CA THR A 873 18.89 -1.39 31.55
C THR A 873 18.43 -1.21 30.10
N ALA A 874 19.03 -1.96 29.18
CA ALA A 874 18.58 -2.06 27.79
C ALA A 874 18.51 -3.52 27.32
N MET A 875 17.74 -3.76 26.26
CA MET A 875 17.56 -5.08 25.65
C MET A 875 18.52 -5.31 24.49
N TYR A 876 19.12 -6.50 24.47
CA TYR A 876 20.07 -6.93 23.46
C TYR A 876 19.65 -8.28 22.88
N TYR A 877 19.97 -8.51 21.61
CA TYR A 877 19.84 -9.81 20.96
C TYR A 877 21.13 -10.10 20.21
N ASN A 878 21.76 -11.25 20.49
CA ASN A 878 23.09 -11.60 19.97
C ASN A 878 24.14 -10.50 20.17
N GLY A 879 24.10 -9.84 21.34
CA GLY A 879 25.07 -8.81 21.71
C GLY A 879 24.79 -7.40 21.20
N SER A 880 23.82 -7.20 20.31
CA SER A 880 23.46 -5.88 19.75
C SER A 880 22.16 -5.34 20.38
N VAL A 881 22.07 -4.02 20.60
CA VAL A 881 20.82 -3.39 21.08
C VAL A 881 19.72 -3.63 20.06
N ILE A 882 18.53 -4.01 20.53
CA ILE A 882 17.43 -4.36 19.63
C ILE A 882 16.64 -3.13 19.20
N PHE A 883 15.91 -3.27 18.10
CA PHE A 883 14.82 -2.38 17.78
C PHE A 883 13.59 -2.75 18.64
N SER A 884 13.11 -1.84 19.49
CA SER A 884 12.07 -2.13 20.49
C SER A 884 10.78 -1.32 20.30
N PRO A 885 10.00 -1.59 19.22
CA PRO A 885 8.73 -0.93 18.96
C PRO A 885 7.67 -1.38 19.97
N TYR A 886 6.68 -0.53 20.21
CA TYR A 886 5.56 -0.80 21.13
C TYR A 886 4.30 -0.07 20.65
N CYS A 887 3.12 -0.55 21.07
CA CYS A 887 1.85 0.09 20.77
C CYS A 887 0.86 -0.01 21.93
N SER A 888 -0.25 0.74 21.84
CA SER A 888 -1.26 0.82 22.91
C SER A 888 -1.85 -0.54 23.28
N SER A 889 -2.47 -1.24 22.33
CA SER A 889 -3.06 -2.57 22.58
C SER A 889 -3.11 -3.46 21.34
N MET A 890 -3.12 -4.77 21.59
CA MET A 890 -3.12 -5.83 20.58
C MET A 890 -4.51 -6.41 20.37
N ALA A 891 -4.78 -7.01 19.21
CA ALA A 891 -6.00 -7.77 18.95
C ALA A 891 -5.88 -9.21 19.50
N GLY A 892 -5.48 -9.37 20.77
CA GLY A 892 -5.30 -10.65 21.43
C GLY A 892 -3.95 -11.33 21.15
N ARG A 893 -3.27 -10.97 20.05
CA ARG A 893 -1.89 -11.36 19.73
C ARG A 893 -1.15 -10.22 19.05
N SER A 894 0.18 -10.18 19.19
CA SER A 894 1.04 -9.33 18.37
C SER A 894 1.27 -9.94 16.99
N ASN A 895 1.65 -9.11 16.03
CA ASN A 895 2.20 -9.50 14.74
C ASN A 895 3.69 -9.82 14.88
N GLY A 896 4.18 -10.78 14.09
CA GLY A 896 5.60 -10.85 13.80
C GLY A 896 6.03 -9.62 13.01
N SER A 897 7.24 -9.12 13.26
CA SER A 897 7.72 -7.93 12.58
C SER A 897 7.69 -8.13 11.08
N GLY A 898 8.08 -9.30 10.56
CA GLY A 898 8.11 -9.69 9.14
C GLY A 898 6.76 -9.65 8.41
N GLU A 899 5.66 -9.68 9.16
CA GLU A 899 4.30 -9.66 8.62
C GLU A 899 3.73 -8.24 8.52
N VAL A 900 4.34 -7.28 9.21
CA VAL A 900 3.90 -5.87 9.26
C VAL A 900 4.92 -4.96 8.59
N TRP A 901 6.18 -5.11 8.97
CA TRP A 901 7.32 -4.63 8.23
C TRP A 901 7.81 -5.81 7.48
N SER A 902 8.20 -5.71 6.22
CA SER A 902 8.63 -6.92 5.57
C SER A 902 10.02 -7.40 6.04
N GLN A 903 10.46 -7.00 7.30
CA GLN A 903 11.54 -7.37 8.28
C GLN A 903 11.19 -8.31 9.41
N SER A 904 11.52 -9.60 9.25
CA SER A 904 11.50 -10.61 10.29
C SER A 904 12.72 -10.45 11.19
N LEU A 905 12.47 -9.97 12.41
CA LEU A 905 13.44 -9.91 13.48
C LEU A 905 13.12 -11.06 14.43
N PRO A 906 14.12 -11.88 14.80
CA PRO A 906 13.90 -13.10 15.58
C PRO A 906 13.33 -12.82 16.98
N TYR A 907 13.49 -11.59 17.47
CA TYR A 907 12.94 -11.13 18.74
C TYR A 907 11.58 -10.43 18.62
N LEU A 908 11.10 -10.10 17.42
CA LEU A 908 9.75 -9.55 17.19
C LEU A 908 8.91 -10.57 16.43
N VAL A 909 8.53 -11.63 17.12
CA VAL A 909 7.62 -12.66 16.59
C VAL A 909 6.23 -12.49 17.20
N SER A 910 5.21 -13.07 16.57
CA SER A 910 3.85 -13.06 17.12
C SER A 910 3.80 -13.77 18.48
N VAL A 911 3.29 -13.08 19.48
CA VAL A 911 3.06 -13.61 20.83
C VAL A 911 1.67 -13.24 21.32
N GLU A 912 1.19 -13.97 22.31
CA GLU A 912 -0.12 -13.74 22.89
C GLU A 912 -0.18 -12.43 23.68
N SER A 913 -1.36 -11.83 23.72
CA SER A 913 -1.65 -10.61 24.47
C SER A 913 -3.10 -10.67 24.96
N VAL A 914 -3.43 -11.78 25.62
CA VAL A 914 -4.82 -12.19 25.89
C VAL A 914 -5.58 -11.21 26.77
N HIS A 915 -4.88 -10.47 27.63
CA HIS A 915 -5.51 -9.54 28.57
C HIS A 915 -5.91 -8.21 27.94
N ASP A 916 -5.44 -7.87 26.74
CA ASP A 916 -5.85 -6.66 26.03
C ASP A 916 -7.36 -6.60 25.81
N SER A 917 -8.00 -7.77 25.69
CA SER A 917 -9.46 -7.95 25.61
C SER A 917 -10.23 -7.34 26.78
N LYS A 918 -9.58 -7.09 27.92
CA LYS A 918 -10.18 -6.46 29.11
C LYS A 918 -10.37 -4.95 28.97
N LEU A 919 -9.87 -4.32 27.90
CA LEU A 919 -10.09 -2.90 27.64
C LEU A 919 -11.56 -2.63 27.33
N SER A 920 -12.14 -1.61 27.96
CA SER A 920 -13.52 -1.19 27.69
C SER A 920 -13.75 -0.73 26.25
N ASN A 921 -12.68 -0.30 25.58
CA ASN A 921 -12.66 0.11 24.18
C ASN A 921 -11.85 -0.85 23.29
N TYR A 922 -11.75 -2.12 23.71
CA TYR A 922 -11.06 -3.17 22.96
C TYR A 922 -11.64 -3.35 21.56
N ASN A 923 -12.98 -3.44 21.45
CA ASN A 923 -13.71 -3.47 20.20
C ASN A 923 -14.38 -2.12 19.97
N VAL A 924 -14.15 -1.51 18.81
CA VAL A 924 -14.78 -0.24 18.41
C VAL A 924 -15.52 -0.43 17.10
N LYS A 925 -16.81 -0.09 17.11
CA LYS A 925 -17.68 -0.16 15.95
C LYS A 925 -17.73 1.20 15.24
N TYR A 926 -17.52 1.16 13.94
CA TYR A 926 -17.70 2.26 13.00
C TYR A 926 -18.82 1.88 12.04
N THR A 927 -19.64 2.86 11.65
CA THR A 927 -20.72 2.64 10.69
C THR A 927 -20.67 3.73 9.62
N TYR A 928 -20.82 3.32 8.37
CA TYR A 928 -20.79 4.21 7.20
C TYR A 928 -21.98 3.89 6.30
N SER A 929 -22.64 4.90 5.73
CA SER A 929 -23.61 4.63 4.67
C SER A 929 -22.91 4.09 3.42
N LYS A 930 -23.67 3.44 2.54
CA LYS A 930 -23.20 3.03 1.21
C LYS A 930 -22.52 4.18 0.47
N GLU A 931 -23.10 5.38 0.49
CA GLU A 931 -22.58 6.56 -0.19
C GLU A 931 -21.30 7.10 0.44
N GLU A 932 -21.23 7.11 1.78
CA GLU A 932 -20.02 7.53 2.51
C GLU A 932 -18.86 6.56 2.27
N MET A 933 -19.13 5.25 2.30
CA MET A 933 -18.15 4.22 1.99
C MET A 933 -17.70 4.33 0.53
N LYS A 934 -18.65 4.46 -0.40
CA LYS A 934 -18.36 4.61 -1.83
C LYS A 934 -17.43 5.78 -2.08
N LYS A 935 -17.82 6.97 -1.60
CA LYS A 935 -17.04 8.18 -1.76
C LYS A 935 -15.64 8.03 -1.18
N THR A 936 -15.53 7.50 0.05
CA THR A 936 -14.22 7.35 0.71
C THR A 936 -13.29 6.42 -0.07
N LEU A 937 -13.82 5.30 -0.59
CA LEU A 937 -13.03 4.33 -1.35
C LEU A 937 -12.68 4.84 -2.75
N GLU A 938 -13.63 5.42 -3.49
CA GLU A 938 -13.39 5.98 -4.84
C GLU A 938 -12.40 7.15 -4.78
N ASP A 939 -12.56 8.07 -3.81
CA ASP A 939 -11.69 9.24 -3.66
C ASP A 939 -10.26 8.82 -3.28
N TYR A 940 -10.09 7.82 -2.40
CA TYR A 940 -8.77 7.42 -1.91
C TYR A 940 -8.03 6.47 -2.86
N TYR A 941 -8.73 5.52 -3.49
CA TYR A 941 -8.12 4.53 -4.38
C TYR A 941 -8.19 4.92 -5.86
N GLU A 942 -8.87 6.03 -6.20
CA GLU A 942 -9.05 6.53 -7.57
C GLU A 942 -9.67 5.48 -8.52
N ILE A 943 -10.59 4.67 -7.99
CA ILE A 943 -11.34 3.65 -8.75
C ILE A 943 -12.81 4.01 -8.82
N GLN A 944 -13.53 3.42 -9.79
CA GLN A 944 -14.98 3.45 -9.82
C GLN A 944 -15.52 2.13 -9.28
N LEU A 945 -16.25 2.20 -8.17
CA LEU A 945 -16.81 1.01 -7.53
C LEU A 945 -18.02 0.47 -8.29
N SER A 946 -18.11 -0.85 -8.37
CA SER A 946 -19.23 -1.61 -8.92
C SER A 946 -20.55 -1.27 -8.20
N ASP A 947 -21.66 -1.65 -8.81
CA ASP A 947 -22.98 -1.46 -8.18
C ASP A 947 -23.30 -2.50 -7.09
N THR A 948 -22.32 -3.35 -6.72
CA THR A 948 -22.43 -4.40 -5.68
C THR A 948 -21.59 -4.09 -4.44
N PRO A 949 -22.12 -3.35 -3.44
CA PRO A 949 -21.39 -2.94 -2.24
C PRO A 949 -20.83 -4.07 -1.40
N GLU A 950 -21.47 -5.24 -1.47
CA GLU A 950 -21.05 -6.46 -0.79
C GLU A 950 -19.63 -6.87 -1.18
N ASN A 951 -19.18 -6.50 -2.38
CA ASN A 951 -17.87 -6.85 -2.93
C ASN A 951 -16.82 -5.75 -2.78
N TRP A 952 -17.20 -4.56 -2.32
CA TRP A 952 -16.30 -3.40 -2.30
C TRP A 952 -15.10 -3.57 -1.38
N ILE A 953 -15.23 -4.37 -0.32
CA ILE A 953 -14.14 -4.65 0.63
C ILE A 953 -13.93 -6.16 0.68
N GLY A 954 -12.92 -6.63 -0.04
CA GLY A 954 -12.53 -8.03 -0.07
C GLY A 954 -11.27 -8.27 0.76
N ILE A 955 -11.39 -8.84 1.96
CA ILE A 955 -10.20 -9.23 2.73
C ILE A 955 -9.63 -10.51 2.13
N LEU A 956 -8.34 -10.49 1.77
CA LEU A 956 -7.68 -11.61 1.10
C LEU A 956 -6.90 -12.50 2.08
N ASP A 957 -6.22 -11.88 3.05
CA ASP A 957 -5.53 -12.62 4.10
C ASP A 957 -5.49 -11.84 5.43
N TYR A 958 -5.04 -12.56 6.46
CA TYR A 958 -4.74 -12.02 7.77
C TYR A 958 -3.32 -12.43 8.18
N THR A 959 -2.65 -11.55 8.92
CA THR A 959 -1.40 -11.86 9.62
C THR A 959 -1.63 -12.88 10.74
N SER A 960 -0.55 -13.46 11.26
CA SER A 960 -0.62 -14.35 12.43
C SER A 960 -1.20 -13.70 13.70
N GLY A 961 -1.13 -12.37 13.79
CA GLY A 961 -1.74 -11.57 14.86
C GLY A 961 -3.23 -11.27 14.66
N GLY A 962 -3.85 -11.73 13.56
CA GLY A 962 -5.26 -11.47 13.24
C GLY A 962 -5.53 -10.09 12.63
N TYR A 963 -4.50 -9.42 12.11
CA TYR A 963 -4.66 -8.14 11.41
C TYR A 963 -4.91 -8.40 9.93
N VAL A 964 -5.74 -7.60 9.28
CA VAL A 964 -5.93 -7.67 7.82
C VAL A 964 -4.60 -7.39 7.14
N GLY A 965 -4.06 -8.37 6.42
CA GLY A 965 -2.80 -8.28 5.69
C GLY A 965 -3.04 -7.64 4.34
N ASN A 966 -3.31 -8.45 3.32
CA ASN A 966 -3.73 -8.03 1.99
C ASN A 966 -5.27 -7.98 1.89
N MET A 967 -5.74 -6.98 1.16
CA MET A 967 -7.16 -6.82 0.85
C MET A 967 -7.33 -6.18 -0.52
N SER A 968 -8.47 -6.45 -1.14
CA SER A 968 -8.89 -5.88 -2.41
C SER A 968 -10.04 -4.92 -2.20
N ILE A 969 -10.03 -3.83 -2.96
CA ILE A 969 -11.15 -2.90 -3.07
C ILE A 969 -11.86 -3.21 -4.38
N ASP A 970 -13.08 -3.74 -4.24
CA ASP A 970 -13.97 -4.13 -5.35
C ASP A 970 -13.37 -5.08 -6.38
N GLY A 971 -12.35 -5.86 -6.00
CA GLY A 971 -11.63 -6.72 -6.93
C GLY A 971 -10.66 -5.98 -7.86
N GLN A 972 -10.70 -4.64 -7.88
CA GLN A 972 -9.99 -3.79 -8.84
C GLN A 972 -8.65 -3.29 -8.31
N TYR A 973 -8.55 -3.04 -6.99
CA TYR A 973 -7.37 -2.44 -6.40
C TYR A 973 -6.87 -3.27 -5.21
N GLN A 974 -5.59 -3.65 -5.21
CA GLN A 974 -4.96 -4.39 -4.11
C GLN A 974 -4.27 -3.43 -3.14
N THR A 975 -4.56 -3.57 -1.86
CA THR A 975 -4.03 -2.75 -0.76
C THR A 975 -3.80 -3.60 0.49
N THR A 976 -3.37 -2.98 1.59
CA THR A 976 -3.19 -3.68 2.87
C THR A 976 -4.12 -3.14 3.93
N GLY A 977 -4.45 -3.95 4.94
CA GLY A 977 -5.25 -3.51 6.09
C GLY A 977 -4.60 -2.34 6.83
N SER A 978 -3.27 -2.28 6.87
CA SER A 978 -2.53 -1.15 7.46
C SER A 978 -2.76 0.17 6.71
N ARG A 979 -2.73 0.14 5.36
CA ARG A 979 -2.97 1.33 4.52
C ARG A 979 -4.44 1.72 4.54
N PHE A 980 -5.34 0.73 4.50
CA PHE A 980 -6.78 0.93 4.66
C PHE A 980 -7.11 1.60 6.00
N ARG A 981 -6.49 1.12 7.09
CA ARG A 981 -6.63 1.72 8.43
C ARG A 981 -6.09 3.14 8.49
N SER A 982 -4.82 3.34 8.14
CA SER A 982 -4.09 4.56 8.49
C SER A 982 -4.38 5.72 7.53
N ASN A 983 -4.64 5.41 6.26
CA ASN A 983 -4.68 6.40 5.20
C ASN A 983 -6.08 6.56 4.59
N CYS A 984 -6.88 5.48 4.54
CA CYS A 984 -8.22 5.52 3.94
C CYS A 984 -9.31 5.79 4.99
N MET A 985 -9.51 4.89 5.94
CA MET A 985 -10.66 4.93 6.86
C MET A 985 -10.36 5.59 8.22
N HIS A 986 -9.09 5.80 8.55
CA HIS A 986 -8.62 6.35 9.83
C HIS A 986 -9.19 5.65 11.07
N ILE A 987 -9.26 4.31 11.00
CA ILE A 987 -9.77 3.44 12.06
C ILE A 987 -8.65 3.00 13.03
N ARG A 988 -9.02 2.52 14.23
CA ARG A 988 -8.07 2.29 15.34
C ARG A 988 -7.01 1.23 15.09
N SER A 989 -7.31 0.21 14.30
CA SER A 989 -6.46 -0.96 14.10
C SER A 989 -6.69 -1.56 12.71
N ALA A 990 -5.68 -2.25 12.19
CA ALA A 990 -5.81 -3.09 10.99
C ALA A 990 -6.39 -4.47 11.31
N ALA A 991 -6.55 -4.83 12.59
CA ALA A 991 -7.39 -5.95 13.01
C ALA A 991 -8.84 -5.48 13.02
N PHE A 992 -9.54 -5.72 11.90
CA PHE A 992 -10.93 -5.35 11.75
C PHE A 992 -11.72 -6.34 10.91
N THR A 993 -13.03 -6.36 11.13
CA THR A 993 -14.00 -6.94 10.21
C THR A 993 -14.79 -5.83 9.53
N CYS A 994 -15.30 -6.11 8.33
CA CYS A 994 -16.18 -5.19 7.61
C CYS A 994 -17.35 -5.98 7.02
N GLU A 995 -18.58 -5.55 7.32
CA GLU A 995 -19.79 -6.17 6.80
C GLU A 995 -20.72 -5.10 6.22
N TYR A 996 -21.34 -5.38 5.07
CA TYR A 996 -22.38 -4.55 4.49
C TYR A 996 -23.75 -5.19 4.76
N ASN A 997 -24.68 -4.41 5.29
CA ASN A 997 -26.06 -4.83 5.49
C ASN A 997 -26.94 -4.23 4.38
N ALA A 998 -27.43 -5.09 3.47
CA ALA A 998 -28.21 -4.67 2.30
C ALA A 998 -29.59 -4.08 2.66
N GLU A 999 -30.21 -4.49 3.76
CA GLU A 999 -31.51 -3.97 4.21
C GLU A 999 -31.42 -2.54 4.72
N THR A 1000 -30.33 -2.21 5.40
CA THR A 1000 -30.09 -0.89 6.00
C THR A 1000 -29.23 0.02 5.12
N GLY A 1001 -28.52 -0.53 4.13
CA GLY A 1001 -27.59 0.21 3.28
C GLY A 1001 -26.32 0.68 3.99
N MET A 1002 -25.95 0.02 5.09
CA MET A 1002 -24.86 0.45 5.97
C MET A 1002 -23.71 -0.56 5.99
N PHE A 1003 -22.49 -0.05 5.92
CA PHE A 1003 -21.28 -0.77 6.29
C PHE A 1003 -21.02 -0.67 7.79
N THR A 1004 -20.66 -1.78 8.41
CA THR A 1004 -20.19 -1.86 9.79
C THR A 1004 -18.76 -2.36 9.80
N ILE A 1005 -17.84 -1.55 10.32
CA ILE A 1005 -16.45 -1.94 10.57
C ILE A 1005 -16.26 -2.10 12.08
N ILE A 1006 -15.79 -3.25 12.53
CA ILE A 1006 -15.46 -3.49 13.95
C ILE A 1006 -13.96 -3.69 14.05
N THR A 1007 -13.25 -2.79 14.72
CA THR A 1007 -11.81 -2.92 14.98
C THR A 1007 -11.54 -3.49 16.36
N SER A 1008 -10.52 -4.33 16.48
CA SER A 1008 -9.99 -4.85 17.75
C SER A 1008 -8.59 -4.29 18.05
N GLY A 1009 -8.35 -3.89 19.29
CA GLY A 1009 -7.08 -3.30 19.72
C GLY A 1009 -6.79 -1.91 19.16
N TYR A 1010 -5.58 -1.39 19.40
CA TYR A 1010 -5.16 -0.06 18.98
C TYR A 1010 -3.66 -0.02 18.68
N GLY A 1011 -3.28 0.15 17.41
CA GLY A 1011 -1.89 0.29 17.00
C GLY A 1011 -1.50 -0.56 15.80
N HIS A 1012 -0.20 -0.59 15.50
CA HIS A 1012 0.38 -1.42 14.43
C HIS A 1012 0.56 -2.89 14.84
N GLY A 1013 0.45 -3.19 16.13
CA GLY A 1013 0.39 -4.57 16.63
C GLY A 1013 1.74 -5.28 16.73
N VAL A 1014 2.88 -4.60 16.71
CA VAL A 1014 4.22 -5.24 16.75
C VAL A 1014 4.97 -4.85 18.02
N GLY A 1015 5.68 -5.80 18.61
CA GLY A 1015 6.45 -5.60 19.84
C GLY A 1015 5.56 -5.61 21.08
N MET A 1016 5.79 -4.70 22.02
CA MET A 1016 5.11 -4.71 23.31
C MET A 1016 3.74 -4.01 23.27
N SER A 1017 2.72 -4.67 23.85
CA SER A 1017 1.46 -4.01 24.21
C SER A 1017 1.61 -3.24 25.51
N GLN A 1018 1.31 -1.94 25.51
CA GLN A 1018 1.31 -1.11 26.72
C GLN A 1018 0.25 -1.58 27.72
N TYR A 1019 -1.00 -1.74 27.27
CA TYR A 1019 -2.07 -2.22 28.13
C TYR A 1019 -1.93 -3.70 28.48
N GLY A 1020 -1.42 -4.51 27.55
CA GLY A 1020 -1.08 -5.90 27.83
C GLY A 1020 -0.04 -6.00 28.94
N ALA A 1021 1.05 -5.22 28.89
CA ALA A 1021 2.04 -5.13 29.96
C ALA A 1021 1.41 -4.73 31.30
N ASN A 1022 0.53 -3.73 31.31
CA ASN A 1022 -0.20 -3.32 32.51
C ASN A 1022 -1.04 -4.44 33.12
N PHE A 1023 -1.70 -5.22 32.27
CA PHE A 1023 -2.56 -6.31 32.72
C PHE A 1023 -1.79 -7.56 33.14
N TYR A 1024 -0.72 -7.94 32.44
CA TYR A 1024 0.17 -9.02 32.87
C TYR A 1024 0.80 -8.70 34.23
N ALA A 1025 1.24 -7.45 34.44
CA ALA A 1025 1.73 -7.00 35.75
C ALA A 1025 0.65 -7.05 36.84
N LYS A 1026 -0.61 -6.74 36.48
CA LYS A 1026 -1.72 -6.62 37.44
C LYS A 1026 -2.36 -7.96 37.80
N TYR A 1027 -2.59 -8.83 36.82
CA TYR A 1027 -3.38 -10.05 36.98
C TYR A 1027 -2.49 -11.28 37.17
N ASP A 1028 -1.36 -11.34 36.46
CA ASP A 1028 -0.43 -12.47 36.53
C ASP A 1028 0.80 -12.19 37.40
N GLY A 1029 0.93 -10.95 37.89
CA GLY A 1029 2.02 -10.52 38.76
C GLY A 1029 3.39 -10.52 38.07
N TRP A 1030 3.43 -10.40 36.74
CA TRP A 1030 4.68 -10.42 35.99
C TRP A 1030 5.54 -9.19 36.28
N ASP A 1031 6.83 -9.42 36.50
CA ASP A 1031 7.82 -8.34 36.57
C ASP A 1031 8.14 -7.78 35.17
N TYR A 1032 8.79 -6.61 35.13
CA TYR A 1032 9.07 -5.94 33.86
C TYR A 1032 9.95 -6.78 32.92
N LYS A 1033 10.86 -7.60 33.44
CA LYS A 1033 11.73 -8.46 32.61
C LYS A 1033 10.95 -9.61 31.99
N THR A 1034 10.00 -10.18 32.72
CA THR A 1034 9.11 -11.24 32.25
C THR A 1034 8.19 -10.71 31.14
N ILE A 1035 7.61 -9.53 31.36
CA ILE A 1035 6.82 -8.81 30.34
C ILE A 1035 7.65 -8.58 29.08
N LEU A 1036 8.86 -8.05 29.22
CA LEU A 1036 9.71 -7.76 28.05
C LEU A 1036 10.19 -9.02 27.33
N ARG A 1037 10.51 -10.12 28.03
CA ARG A 1037 10.87 -11.40 27.38
C ARG A 1037 9.69 -12.07 26.68
N HIS A 1038 8.48 -11.79 27.15
CA HIS A 1038 7.27 -12.26 26.51
C HIS A 1038 7.11 -11.57 25.15
N TYR A 1039 7.13 -10.25 25.11
CA TYR A 1039 6.95 -9.49 23.86
C TYR A 1039 8.18 -9.44 22.95
N TYR A 1040 9.39 -9.49 23.52
CA TYR A 1040 10.66 -9.50 22.79
C TYR A 1040 11.40 -10.82 23.03
N ARG A 1041 11.30 -11.76 22.09
CA ARG A 1041 11.75 -13.14 22.28
C ARG A 1041 13.27 -13.28 22.24
N GLY A 1042 13.83 -14.04 23.17
CA GLY A 1042 15.27 -14.35 23.21
C GLY A 1042 16.17 -13.17 23.54
N VAL A 1043 15.62 -12.10 24.11
CA VAL A 1043 16.41 -10.91 24.50
C VAL A 1043 17.15 -11.12 25.82
N GLU A 1044 18.34 -10.53 25.88
CA GLU A 1044 19.15 -10.40 27.07
C GLU A 1044 19.08 -8.98 27.61
N PHE A 1045 19.13 -8.82 28.94
CA PHE A 1045 19.21 -7.51 29.58
C PHE A 1045 20.66 -7.25 29.99
N LYS A 1046 21.18 -6.09 29.62
CA LYS A 1046 22.50 -5.65 30.10
C LYS A 1046 22.36 -4.32 30.83
N GLU A 1047 22.99 -4.26 31.99
CA GLU A 1047 23.33 -3.00 32.67
C GLU A 1047 24.54 -2.41 31.95
N SER A 1048 24.22 -1.67 30.91
CA SER A 1048 25.17 -0.84 30.19
C SER A 1048 24.72 0.55 30.50
N GLY A 1049 25.52 1.35 31.22
CA GLY A 1049 25.17 2.73 31.52
C GLY A 1049 24.66 3.48 30.29
N TRP A 1050 23.96 4.60 30.50
CA TRP A 1050 23.68 5.49 29.37
C TRP A 1050 24.92 5.79 28.54
#